data_AF-A0A061IRV0-F1
#
_entry.id   AF-A0A061IRV0-F1
#
_cell.length_a   1.000
_cell.length_b   1.000
_cell.length_c   1.000
_cell.angle_alpha   90.00
_cell.angle_beta   90.00
_cell.angle_gamma   90.00
#
_symmetry.space_group_name_H-M   'P 1'
#
loop_
_entity.id
_entity.type
_entity.pdbx_description
1 polymer ?
#
loop_
_entity_poly.entity_id
_entity_poly.type
_entity_poly.pdbx_seq_one_letter_code
_entity_poly.pdbx_strand_id
1 'polypeptide(L)'
;MDFIYTFVNGTERDHAFRRLLYRRCMNGIMRAEEAFYTRHEALAPPCTGQGILPRAETVRGLLNEMNSAAARAPSARDRERDELRYSIRSVEQHIRWHRGRLIIVSPGHYPNWVDQAKNFMWSALTSNLGPHIRGRHARITTVHQDALMPYGMRLTVDSHTIEMQLFRVRNITPIHLFLNDDYFIKGDVEVSHLLNENGGTYVRTEQGMLQKAVNGVNGTSWSDGVRHTNLFNTVELDIHKEDHLPRNLLERWQAAGYDPAHSIPVASDDQLIHTARGHPPNTLPKKATPQRPRFYATHAPFVYCTRMFEFLNTRYELEIAHNTLEHRGRVSRDLFTPFVYNAFIMARPWQSSPRFLPYLTALQLARMKKSGVAKPPPLHILLDNKDACSPATLLRQPASESMYAKFVDNLEENKRVIHSLKRNNPLFFNINDGFCEVNSSLQLQEFLSDLFQKPVLLERTAAESNDNTPYFTAFKGLMKLPLVIFASYREALCPLTRSLRLAMSQFTGQVILVLEAGTMKENKDDLETVRQRLKHRVISAMPVVLCTFGGNVKEVTVSPELGISEAVQEALGTVPNSAKPPVLLPEDYIGGSQVKVAALAIDARTQHVLDSVAALTRAIEVPGQSLALEDFELAAPTNSNGSVLVLSREDAKRKAIHWVHGASETDLLVTFPLPYARYEELDAPTKWSFRK
;
A
#
# COMPACT_ATOMS: atom_id res chain seq x y z
N MET A 1 -9.18 5.09 15.66
CA MET A 1 -9.57 4.93 14.25
C MET A 1 -8.41 5.47 13.45
N ASP A 2 -7.87 4.72 12.52
CA ASP A 2 -6.89 5.19 11.54
C ASP A 2 -7.62 5.73 10.32
N PHE A 3 -7.04 6.73 9.67
CA PHE A 3 -7.50 7.29 8.40
C PHE A 3 -6.57 6.84 7.29
N ILE A 4 -7.15 6.22 6.27
CA ILE A 4 -6.43 5.65 5.14
C ILE A 4 -6.92 6.31 3.87
N TYR A 5 -5.99 6.91 3.15
CA TYR A 5 -6.18 7.42 1.81
C TYR A 5 -5.65 6.42 0.80
N THR A 6 -6.35 6.24 -0.32
CA THR A 6 -5.71 5.76 -1.54
C THR A 6 -5.42 6.94 -2.44
N PHE A 7 -4.16 7.06 -2.84
CA PHE A 7 -3.72 8.07 -3.78
C PHE A 7 -3.13 7.35 -4.99
N VAL A 8 -4.01 6.99 -5.92
CA VAL A 8 -3.69 6.12 -7.06
C VAL A 8 -3.24 6.95 -8.28
N ASN A 9 -3.58 8.23 -8.29
CA ASN A 9 -3.24 9.16 -9.37
C ASN A 9 -1.85 9.76 -9.10
N GLY A 10 -0.96 9.75 -10.08
CA GLY A 10 0.35 10.35 -9.93
C GLY A 10 1.13 10.45 -11.23
N THR A 11 2.05 11.41 -11.28
CA THR A 11 2.92 11.66 -12.44
C THR A 11 4.36 11.19 -12.23
N GLU A 12 4.65 10.54 -11.09
CA GLU A 12 5.97 9.99 -10.79
C GLU A 12 6.41 8.96 -11.83
N ARG A 13 7.70 8.97 -12.14
CA ARG A 13 8.26 8.21 -13.27
C ARG A 13 8.04 6.71 -13.15
N ASP A 14 8.23 6.15 -11.96
CA ASP A 14 8.05 4.72 -11.70
C ASP A 14 6.59 4.30 -11.91
N HIS A 15 5.64 5.10 -11.42
CA HIS A 15 4.22 4.85 -11.62
C HIS A 15 3.81 4.99 -13.09
N ALA A 16 4.27 6.03 -13.77
CA ALA A 16 4.04 6.23 -15.21
C ALA A 16 4.57 5.06 -16.03
N PHE A 17 5.75 4.53 -15.69
CA PHE A 17 6.34 3.36 -16.33
C PHE A 17 5.52 2.09 -16.10
N ARG A 18 5.09 1.83 -14.85
CA ARG A 18 4.20 0.70 -14.52
C ARG A 18 2.90 0.77 -15.31
N ARG A 19 2.28 1.95 -15.43
CA ARG A 19 1.06 2.15 -16.24
C ARG A 19 1.32 1.94 -17.73
N LEU A 20 2.46 2.40 -18.25
CA LEU A 20 2.82 2.20 -19.65
C LEU A 20 2.98 0.71 -19.97
N LEU A 21 3.69 -0.03 -19.12
CA LEU A 21 3.83 -1.48 -19.26
C LEU A 21 2.50 -2.21 -19.09
N TYR A 22 1.67 -1.81 -18.13
CA TYR A 22 0.30 -2.32 -18.02
C TYR A 22 -0.47 -2.12 -19.33
N ARG A 23 -0.56 -0.88 -19.84
CA ARG A 23 -1.39 -0.53 -21.00
C ARG A 23 -0.94 -1.22 -22.29
N ARG A 24 0.36 -1.46 -22.46
CA ARG A 24 0.92 -1.91 -23.73
C ARG A 24 1.45 -3.35 -23.71
N CYS A 25 1.88 -3.85 -22.55
CA CYS A 25 2.57 -5.14 -22.45
C CYS A 25 1.86 -6.20 -21.62
N MET A 26 0.74 -5.89 -20.95
CA MET A 26 0.17 -6.81 -19.96
C MET A 26 -0.04 -8.23 -20.50
N ASN A 27 -0.59 -8.38 -21.71
CA ASN A 27 -0.79 -9.70 -22.34
C ASN A 27 0.52 -10.46 -22.59
N GLY A 28 1.63 -9.76 -22.85
CA GLY A 28 2.95 -10.37 -22.98
C GLY A 28 3.51 -10.79 -21.63
N ILE A 29 3.37 -9.93 -20.62
CA ILE A 29 3.81 -10.19 -19.24
C ILE A 29 3.06 -11.40 -18.67
N MET A 30 1.73 -11.41 -18.71
CA MET A 30 0.92 -12.52 -18.19
C MET A 30 1.24 -13.85 -18.87
N ARG A 31 1.42 -13.87 -20.20
CA ARG A 31 1.81 -15.09 -20.94
C ARG A 31 3.18 -15.61 -20.51
N ALA A 32 4.14 -14.71 -20.28
CA ALA A 32 5.49 -15.09 -19.86
C ALA A 32 5.48 -15.62 -18.41
N GLU A 33 4.79 -14.95 -17.49
CA GLU A 33 4.61 -15.42 -16.12
C GLU A 33 3.89 -16.79 -16.07
N GLU A 34 2.86 -16.98 -16.91
CA GLU A 34 2.15 -18.25 -17.03
C GLU A 34 3.04 -19.38 -17.56
N ALA A 35 3.83 -19.10 -18.61
CA ALA A 35 4.78 -20.05 -19.18
C ALA A 35 5.81 -20.53 -18.16
N PHE A 36 6.37 -19.60 -17.38
CA PHE A 36 7.32 -19.94 -16.33
C PHE A 36 6.66 -20.74 -15.21
N TYR A 37 5.52 -20.27 -14.69
CA TYR A 37 4.86 -20.92 -13.56
C TYR A 37 4.39 -22.34 -13.88
N THR A 38 3.82 -22.56 -15.07
CA THR A 38 3.22 -23.85 -15.44
C THR A 38 4.18 -24.79 -16.15
N ARG A 39 5.02 -24.28 -17.06
CA ARG A 39 5.83 -25.11 -17.97
C ARG A 39 7.33 -25.07 -17.70
N HIS A 40 7.79 -24.27 -16.72
CA HIS A 40 9.23 -24.04 -16.47
C HIS A 40 9.99 -23.55 -17.72
N GLU A 41 9.27 -22.87 -18.61
CA GLU A 41 9.86 -22.30 -19.81
C GLU A 41 10.60 -21.00 -19.46
N ALA A 42 11.73 -20.78 -20.12
CA ALA A 42 12.42 -19.51 -20.04
C ALA A 42 11.47 -18.37 -20.47
N LEU A 43 11.53 -17.27 -19.75
CA LEU A 43 10.76 -16.08 -20.07
C LEU A 43 11.12 -15.57 -21.47
N ALA A 44 10.19 -15.66 -22.41
CA ALA A 44 10.30 -14.88 -23.62
C ALA A 44 10.31 -13.39 -23.23
N PRO A 45 11.21 -12.55 -23.78
CA PRO A 45 11.26 -11.13 -23.49
C PRO A 45 9.89 -10.47 -23.67
N PRO A 46 9.20 -10.12 -22.58
CA PRO A 46 7.90 -9.47 -22.70
C PRO A 46 8.09 -8.09 -23.32
N CYS A 47 7.03 -7.54 -23.91
CA CYS A 47 7.05 -6.27 -24.65
C CYS A 47 7.90 -6.23 -25.93
N THR A 48 8.42 -7.35 -26.43
CA THR A 48 9.15 -7.38 -27.71
C THR A 48 8.29 -6.80 -28.85
N GLY A 49 8.84 -5.83 -29.58
CA GLY A 49 8.16 -5.15 -30.70
C GLY A 49 7.18 -4.02 -30.32
N GLN A 50 6.97 -3.73 -29.03
CA GLN A 50 6.04 -2.68 -28.56
C GLN A 50 6.62 -1.25 -28.60
N GLY A 51 7.90 -1.08 -28.98
CA GLY A 51 8.57 0.22 -29.05
C GLY A 51 8.75 0.96 -27.72
N ILE A 52 8.48 0.29 -26.59
CA ILE A 52 8.66 0.80 -25.22
C ILE A 52 10.05 0.42 -24.68
N LEU A 53 10.57 -0.71 -25.15
CA LEU A 53 11.87 -1.30 -24.82
C LEU A 53 12.47 -1.78 -26.15
N PRO A 54 13.79 -1.77 -26.39
CA PRO A 54 14.86 -0.84 -26.05
C PRO A 54 15.16 0.11 -27.24
N ARG A 55 15.20 1.42 -26.98
CA ARG A 55 15.88 2.42 -27.84
C ARG A 55 17.05 3.07 -27.10
N ALA A 56 16.93 3.22 -25.78
CA ALA A 56 17.99 3.73 -24.94
C ALA A 56 19.11 2.70 -24.68
N GLU A 57 20.33 3.04 -25.09
CA GLU A 57 21.55 2.27 -24.81
C GLU A 57 22.07 2.52 -23.39
N THR A 58 21.88 3.73 -22.84
CA THR A 58 22.37 4.14 -21.52
C THR A 58 21.24 4.42 -20.54
N VAL A 59 21.55 4.36 -19.24
CA VAL A 59 20.62 4.71 -18.15
C VAL A 59 20.07 6.14 -18.33
N ARG A 60 20.91 7.09 -18.69
CA ARG A 60 20.53 8.49 -18.99
C ARG A 60 19.53 8.56 -20.14
N GLY A 61 19.81 7.85 -21.23
CA GLY A 61 18.91 7.77 -22.39
C GLY A 61 17.53 7.27 -21.98
N LEU A 62 17.48 6.22 -21.16
CA LEU A 62 16.22 5.64 -20.69
C LEU A 62 15.42 6.64 -19.85
N LEU A 63 16.07 7.30 -18.88
CA LEU A 63 15.40 8.29 -18.03
C LEU A 63 14.87 9.48 -18.84
N ASN A 64 15.58 9.90 -19.88
CA ASN A 64 15.13 10.97 -20.80
C ASN A 64 13.92 10.55 -21.65
N GLU A 65 13.91 9.31 -22.15
CA GLU A 65 12.73 8.75 -22.84
C GLU A 65 11.53 8.67 -21.91
N MET A 66 11.73 8.23 -20.66
CA MET A 66 10.66 8.15 -19.67
C MET A 66 10.14 9.51 -19.25
N ASN A 67 10.99 10.54 -19.15
CA ASN A 67 10.56 11.92 -18.95
C ASN A 67 9.65 12.39 -20.09
N SER A 68 10.05 12.12 -21.32
CA SER A 68 9.28 12.49 -22.50
C SER A 68 7.94 11.75 -22.55
N ALA A 69 7.91 10.47 -22.14
CA ALA A 69 6.70 9.66 -22.08
C ALA A 69 5.76 10.09 -20.93
N ALA A 70 6.29 10.37 -19.74
CA ALA A 70 5.53 10.89 -18.59
C ALA A 70 4.98 12.31 -18.86
N ALA A 71 5.70 13.12 -19.64
CA ALA A 71 5.27 14.45 -20.06
C ALA A 71 4.20 14.45 -21.17
N ARG A 72 3.96 13.32 -21.86
CA ARG A 72 2.86 13.23 -22.85
C ARG A 72 1.54 13.32 -22.09
N ALA A 73 0.86 14.46 -22.23
CA ALA A 73 -0.42 14.84 -21.65
C ALA A 73 -1.03 13.77 -20.71
N PRO A 74 -0.70 13.80 -19.41
CA PRO A 74 -1.28 12.85 -18.46
C PRO A 74 -2.80 12.92 -18.57
N SER A 75 -3.47 11.76 -18.62
CA SER A 75 -4.93 11.71 -18.66
C SER A 75 -5.53 12.37 -17.42
N ALA A 76 -6.82 12.70 -17.42
CA ALA A 76 -7.50 13.24 -16.22
C ALA A 76 -7.11 12.43 -14.97
N ARG A 77 -7.21 11.10 -15.06
CA ARG A 77 -6.83 10.10 -14.03
C ARG A 77 -5.34 9.97 -13.69
N ASP A 78 -4.47 10.82 -14.23
CA ASP A 78 -3.02 10.79 -13.98
C ASP A 78 -2.54 12.05 -13.26
N ARG A 79 -3.38 13.08 -13.13
CA ARG A 79 -2.98 14.39 -12.59
C ARG A 79 -3.57 14.58 -11.20
N GLU A 80 -2.71 14.92 -10.25
CA GLU A 80 -3.11 15.52 -8.98
C GLU A 80 -3.30 17.04 -9.19
N ARG A 81 -4.43 17.59 -8.76
CA ARG A 81 -4.79 19.03 -8.83
C ARG A 81 -4.99 19.64 -7.46
N ASP A 82 -4.31 19.10 -6.45
CA ASP A 82 -4.45 19.43 -5.02
C ASP A 82 -5.73 18.88 -4.37
N GLU A 83 -6.50 17.98 -5.02
CA GLU A 83 -7.65 17.32 -4.40
C GLU A 83 -7.26 16.65 -3.08
N LEU A 84 -6.16 15.89 -3.05
CA LEU A 84 -5.70 15.22 -1.84
C LEU A 84 -5.29 16.23 -0.76
N ARG A 85 -4.63 17.33 -1.17
CA ARG A 85 -4.24 18.42 -0.26
C ARG A 85 -5.46 19.01 0.43
N TYR A 86 -6.49 19.36 -0.35
CA TYR A 86 -7.71 19.97 0.17
C TYR A 86 -8.60 18.96 0.90
N SER A 87 -8.59 17.70 0.50
CA SER A 87 -9.25 16.60 1.23
C SER A 87 -8.68 16.50 2.66
N ILE A 88 -7.36 16.43 2.80
CA ILE A 88 -6.70 16.33 4.10
C ILE A 88 -6.90 17.63 4.92
N ARG A 89 -6.89 18.80 4.28
CA ARG A 89 -7.28 20.06 4.95
C ARG A 89 -8.70 19.99 5.50
N SER A 90 -9.66 19.46 4.73
CA SER A 90 -11.05 19.32 5.18
C SER A 90 -11.15 18.41 6.41
N VAL A 91 -10.39 17.32 6.44
CA VAL A 91 -10.31 16.42 7.59
C VAL A 91 -9.74 17.13 8.83
N GLU A 92 -8.61 17.83 8.71
CA GLU A 92 -8.02 18.53 9.86
C GLU A 92 -8.89 19.68 10.38
N GLN A 93 -9.66 20.30 9.50
CA GLN A 93 -10.57 21.39 9.86
C GLN A 93 -11.83 20.86 10.58
N HIS A 94 -12.36 19.72 10.14
CA HIS A 94 -13.70 19.29 10.55
C HIS A 94 -13.75 18.01 11.41
N ILE A 95 -12.68 17.21 11.50
CA ILE A 95 -12.61 16.04 12.39
C ILE A 95 -11.64 16.30 13.56
N ARG A 96 -12.01 17.25 14.42
CA ARG A 96 -11.11 17.75 15.48
C ARG A 96 -10.84 16.76 16.61
N TRP A 97 -11.66 15.72 16.77
CA TRP A 97 -11.49 14.69 17.81
C TRP A 97 -10.48 13.60 17.43
N HIS A 98 -10.11 13.47 16.15
CA HIS A 98 -9.27 12.38 15.67
C HIS A 98 -7.84 12.46 16.26
N ARG A 99 -7.27 11.27 16.57
CA ARG A 99 -5.92 11.08 17.12
C ARG A 99 -5.16 9.91 16.49
N GLY A 100 -5.76 9.21 15.53
CA GLY A 100 -5.13 8.06 14.88
C GLY A 100 -4.15 8.48 13.80
N ARG A 101 -3.63 7.50 13.08
CA ARG A 101 -2.67 7.74 11.98
C ARG A 101 -3.41 8.23 10.74
N LEU A 102 -2.74 9.06 9.94
CA LEU A 102 -3.13 9.35 8.56
C LEU A 102 -2.13 8.68 7.62
N ILE A 103 -2.62 7.72 6.87
CA ILE A 103 -1.81 6.86 5.99
C ILE A 103 -2.27 7.09 4.56
N ILE A 104 -1.32 7.30 3.65
CA ILE A 104 -1.57 7.40 2.22
C ILE A 104 -1.00 6.17 1.56
N VAL A 105 -1.84 5.31 1.00
CA VAL A 105 -1.43 4.20 0.16
C VAL A 105 -1.30 4.70 -1.28
N SER A 106 -0.09 4.69 -1.82
CA SER A 106 0.19 5.19 -3.17
C SER A 106 1.08 4.22 -3.96
N PRO A 107 1.12 4.29 -5.30
CA PRO A 107 2.05 3.55 -6.14
C PRO A 107 3.48 4.12 -6.12
N GLY A 108 3.93 4.65 -4.97
CA GLY A 108 5.31 5.08 -4.73
C GLY A 108 5.59 6.57 -4.85
N HIS A 109 4.55 7.39 -5.06
CA HIS A 109 4.68 8.84 -5.04
C HIS A 109 4.33 9.41 -3.67
N TYR A 110 5.02 10.47 -3.30
CA TYR A 110 4.82 11.20 -2.05
C TYR A 110 4.27 12.60 -2.35
N PRO A 111 3.23 13.10 -1.65
CA PRO A 111 2.64 14.39 -1.98
C PRO A 111 3.65 15.53 -1.89
N ASN A 112 3.79 16.29 -2.97
CA ASN A 112 4.80 17.34 -3.10
C ASN A 112 4.54 18.55 -2.21
N TRP A 113 3.29 18.79 -1.78
CA TRP A 113 2.91 19.90 -0.91
C TRP A 113 3.24 19.62 0.57
N VAL A 114 3.55 18.38 0.95
CA VAL A 114 3.97 18.05 2.32
C VAL A 114 5.42 18.48 2.53
N ASP A 115 5.66 19.23 3.60
CA ASP A 115 6.98 19.60 4.06
C ASP A 115 7.68 18.38 4.69
N GLN A 116 8.77 17.95 4.06
CA GLN A 116 9.45 16.73 4.47
C GLN A 116 10.28 16.92 5.74
N ALA A 117 10.77 18.12 6.01
CA ALA A 117 11.50 18.39 7.24
C ALA A 117 10.54 18.35 8.44
N LYS A 118 9.37 18.99 8.32
CA LYS A 118 8.33 18.94 9.35
C LYS A 118 7.82 17.52 9.57
N ASN A 119 7.55 16.78 8.48
CA ASN A 119 7.03 15.42 8.59
C ASN A 119 8.08 14.44 9.14
N PHE A 120 9.35 14.57 8.75
CA PHE A 120 10.44 13.73 9.26
C PHE A 120 10.78 14.05 10.72
N MET A 121 10.81 15.33 11.09
CA MET A 121 11.19 15.81 12.43
C MET A 121 9.99 15.99 13.37
N TRP A 122 8.83 15.42 13.05
CA TRP A 122 7.59 15.73 13.76
C TRP A 122 7.68 15.53 15.28
N SER A 123 8.30 14.42 15.71
CA SER A 123 8.51 14.12 17.12
C SER A 123 9.25 15.25 17.85
N ALA A 124 10.21 15.90 17.18
CA ALA A 124 10.93 17.06 17.71
C ALA A 124 10.12 18.38 17.65
N LEU A 125 9.19 18.52 16.71
CA LEU A 125 8.35 19.71 16.60
C LEU A 125 7.30 19.82 17.71
N THR A 126 6.96 18.71 18.36
CA THR A 126 5.70 18.60 19.13
C THR A 126 5.82 18.15 20.56
N SER A 127 7.05 17.90 21.02
CA SER A 127 7.41 17.68 22.43
C SER A 127 6.70 18.65 23.39
N ASN A 128 6.48 19.90 22.97
CA ASN A 128 5.94 20.98 23.80
C ASN A 128 4.58 21.54 23.38
N LEU A 129 3.90 20.99 22.36
CA LEU A 129 2.68 21.61 21.79
C LEU A 129 1.37 21.35 22.58
N GLY A 130 1.41 20.53 23.63
CA GLY A 130 0.26 20.29 24.53
C GLY A 130 -1.00 19.79 23.80
N PRO A 131 -2.20 19.92 24.40
CA PRO A 131 -3.47 19.43 23.83
C PRO A 131 -3.96 20.18 22.57
N HIS A 132 -3.28 21.24 22.12
CA HIS A 132 -3.66 22.04 20.96
C HIS A 132 -3.50 21.30 19.60
N ILE A 133 -2.90 20.11 19.61
CA ILE A 133 -2.70 19.26 18.42
C ILE A 133 -3.91 18.36 18.08
N ARG A 134 -4.97 18.33 18.90
CA ARG A 134 -6.18 17.51 18.61
C ARG A 134 -6.75 17.86 17.22
N GLY A 135 -6.98 16.84 16.39
CA GLY A 135 -7.49 17.03 15.03
C GLY A 135 -6.45 17.48 14.00
N ARG A 136 -5.18 17.62 14.39
CA ARG A 136 -4.07 17.82 13.46
C ARG A 136 -3.27 16.54 13.37
N HIS A 137 -2.97 16.10 12.16
CA HIS A 137 -2.19 14.89 11.96
C HIS A 137 -0.72 15.20 12.14
N ALA A 138 -0.15 14.49 13.09
CA ALA A 138 1.24 14.56 13.45
C ALA A 138 2.17 14.22 12.29
N ARG A 139 1.80 13.18 11.57
CA ARG A 139 2.59 12.61 10.51
C ARG A 139 1.67 12.13 9.41
N ILE A 140 2.09 12.38 8.18
CA ILE A 140 1.50 11.78 6.99
C ILE A 140 2.46 10.67 6.55
N THR A 141 2.03 9.42 6.71
CA THR A 141 2.84 8.26 6.30
C THR A 141 2.39 7.79 4.94
N THR A 142 3.25 7.92 3.94
CA THR A 142 2.99 7.32 2.63
C THR A 142 3.52 5.89 2.61
N VAL A 143 2.67 4.92 2.30
CA VAL A 143 2.98 3.50 2.14
C VAL A 143 2.85 3.15 0.66
N HIS A 144 3.86 2.48 0.11
CA HIS A 144 3.79 1.94 -1.23
C HIS A 144 2.74 0.82 -1.28
N GLN A 145 1.82 0.85 -2.26
CA GLN A 145 0.76 -0.15 -2.39
C GLN A 145 1.30 -1.59 -2.42
N ASP A 146 2.47 -1.81 -3.02
CA ASP A 146 3.12 -3.12 -3.12
C ASP A 146 3.53 -3.71 -1.76
N ALA A 147 3.54 -2.91 -0.68
CA ALA A 147 3.71 -3.39 0.68
C ALA A 147 2.46 -4.09 1.23
N LEU A 148 1.31 -3.93 0.56
CA LEU A 148 0.01 -4.56 0.88
C LEU A 148 -0.38 -5.64 -0.14
N MET A 149 0.41 -5.81 -1.21
CA MET A 149 0.07 -6.64 -2.35
C MET A 149 0.99 -7.87 -2.47
N PRO A 150 0.45 -9.03 -2.89
CA PRO A 150 1.22 -10.22 -3.24
C PRO A 150 2.36 -9.91 -4.21
N TYR A 151 3.56 -10.40 -3.91
CA TYR A 151 4.59 -10.47 -4.93
C TYR A 151 4.09 -11.34 -6.11
N GLY A 152 4.44 -10.98 -7.34
CA GLY A 152 3.84 -11.55 -8.56
C GLY A 152 2.48 -10.95 -8.97
N MET A 153 1.79 -10.21 -8.09
CA MET A 153 0.57 -9.45 -8.44
C MET A 153 0.71 -7.92 -8.27
N ARG A 154 1.94 -7.45 -8.02
CA ARG A 154 2.25 -6.03 -7.77
C ARG A 154 2.03 -5.11 -8.95
N LEU A 155 2.01 -5.60 -10.19
CA LEU A 155 1.71 -4.78 -11.36
C LEU A 155 0.19 -4.54 -11.49
N THR A 156 -0.45 -4.03 -10.44
CA THR A 156 -1.88 -3.67 -10.45
C THR A 156 -2.08 -2.16 -10.47
N VAL A 157 -3.07 -1.73 -11.26
CA VAL A 157 -3.63 -0.37 -11.31
C VAL A 157 -5.14 -0.39 -11.01
N ASP A 158 -5.66 -1.51 -10.52
CA ASP A 158 -7.05 -1.62 -10.11
C ASP A 158 -7.25 -1.14 -8.66
N SER A 159 -7.98 -0.04 -8.53
CA SER A 159 -8.33 0.56 -7.24
C SER A 159 -9.13 -0.39 -6.36
N HIS A 160 -10.00 -1.25 -6.92
CA HIS A 160 -10.83 -2.15 -6.12
C HIS A 160 -10.01 -3.26 -5.47
N THR A 161 -9.09 -3.83 -6.24
CA THR A 161 -8.09 -4.76 -5.75
C THR A 161 -7.24 -4.15 -4.62
N ILE A 162 -6.73 -2.93 -4.80
CA ILE A 162 -5.93 -2.23 -3.77
C ILE A 162 -6.78 -1.99 -2.51
N GLU A 163 -8.02 -1.51 -2.66
CA GLU A 163 -8.94 -1.23 -1.56
C GLU A 163 -9.24 -2.50 -0.73
N MET A 164 -9.40 -3.65 -1.39
CA MET A 164 -9.63 -4.94 -0.73
C MET A 164 -8.47 -5.39 0.19
N GLN A 165 -7.27 -4.82 0.00
CA GLN A 165 -6.06 -5.13 0.77
C GLN A 165 -5.69 -4.06 1.81
N LEU A 166 -6.44 -2.95 1.93
CA LEU A 166 -6.08 -1.86 2.87
C LEU A 166 -6.07 -2.30 4.34
N PHE A 167 -6.85 -3.32 4.70
CA PHE A 167 -6.84 -3.90 6.05
C PHE A 167 -5.48 -4.52 6.44
N ARG A 168 -4.57 -4.74 5.47
CA ARG A 168 -3.21 -5.23 5.69
C ARG A 168 -2.23 -4.16 6.16
N VAL A 169 -2.65 -2.89 6.20
CA VAL A 169 -1.88 -1.84 6.84
C VAL A 169 -1.52 -2.28 8.27
N ARG A 170 -0.23 -2.27 8.59
CA ARG A 170 0.27 -2.80 9.86
C ARG A 170 -0.31 -2.01 11.04
N ASN A 171 -0.72 -2.73 12.08
CA ASN A 171 -1.39 -2.21 13.27
C ASN A 171 -2.62 -1.33 12.98
N ILE A 172 -3.37 -1.63 11.90
CA ILE A 172 -4.63 -0.94 11.62
C ILE A 172 -5.62 -1.09 12.77
N THR A 173 -6.34 -0.02 13.09
CA THR A 173 -7.38 -0.08 14.13
C THR A 173 -8.58 -0.95 13.70
N PRO A 174 -9.32 -1.55 14.64
CA PRO A 174 -10.46 -2.42 14.30
C PRO A 174 -11.54 -1.76 13.44
N ILE A 175 -11.70 -0.44 13.59
CA ILE A 175 -12.48 0.41 12.71
C ILE A 175 -11.56 1.48 12.13
N HIS A 176 -11.60 1.68 10.83
CA HIS A 176 -10.80 2.68 10.12
C HIS A 176 -11.68 3.44 9.10
N LEU A 177 -11.28 4.67 8.82
CA LEU A 177 -11.92 5.50 7.80
C LEU A 177 -11.11 5.37 6.51
N PHE A 178 -11.77 5.00 5.43
CA PHE A 178 -11.21 5.00 4.09
C PHE A 178 -11.71 6.23 3.32
N LEU A 179 -10.77 6.97 2.75
CA LEU A 179 -11.03 8.12 1.90
C LEU A 179 -10.33 7.92 0.55
N ASN A 180 -11.04 8.22 -0.53
CA ASN A 180 -10.35 8.47 -1.79
C ASN A 180 -9.76 9.90 -1.77
N ASP A 181 -8.81 10.18 -2.67
CA ASP A 181 -8.16 11.48 -2.82
C ASP A 181 -9.13 12.64 -3.07
N ASP A 182 -10.32 12.36 -3.61
CA ASP A 182 -11.34 13.33 -3.98
C ASP A 182 -12.48 13.52 -2.96
N TYR A 183 -12.33 13.06 -1.71
CA TYR A 183 -13.38 13.14 -0.67
C TYR A 183 -13.19 14.37 0.23
N PHE A 184 -14.27 15.09 0.51
CA PHE A 184 -14.24 16.33 1.27
C PHE A 184 -15.32 16.37 2.37
N ILE A 185 -14.99 17.03 3.47
CA ILE A 185 -15.87 17.24 4.61
C ILE A 185 -16.17 18.73 4.71
N LYS A 186 -17.44 19.14 4.74
CA LYS A 186 -17.82 20.56 4.67
C LYS A 186 -18.14 21.18 6.05
N GLY A 187 -18.34 20.35 7.07
CA GLY A 187 -18.73 20.79 8.40
C GLY A 187 -18.27 19.81 9.47
N ASP A 188 -18.31 20.23 10.73
CA ASP A 188 -17.72 19.47 11.84
C ASP A 188 -18.39 18.10 12.02
N VAL A 189 -17.56 17.06 12.04
CA VAL A 189 -17.98 15.66 12.11
C VAL A 189 -17.63 15.11 13.49
N GLU A 190 -18.65 14.83 14.29
CA GLU A 190 -18.54 14.01 15.50
C GLU A 190 -18.43 12.50 15.19
N VAL A 191 -17.94 11.72 16.16
CA VAL A 191 -17.84 10.24 16.07
C VAL A 191 -19.21 9.62 15.75
N SER A 192 -20.29 10.19 16.29
CA SER A 192 -21.68 9.75 16.07
C SER A 192 -22.19 9.94 14.64
N HIS A 193 -21.47 10.68 13.79
CA HIS A 193 -21.75 10.69 12.35
C HIS A 193 -21.08 9.50 11.63
N LEU A 194 -20.06 8.87 12.22
CA LEU A 194 -19.37 7.74 11.61
C LEU A 194 -19.87 6.39 12.15
N LEU A 195 -20.26 6.36 13.43
CA LEU A 195 -20.66 5.16 14.16
C LEU A 195 -22.02 5.36 14.87
N ASN A 196 -22.84 4.30 14.92
CA ASN A 196 -24.08 4.27 15.69
C ASN A 196 -23.83 3.99 17.19
N GLU A 197 -24.89 3.98 18.02
CA GLU A 197 -24.76 3.75 19.47
C GLU A 197 -24.13 2.40 19.86
N ASN A 198 -24.16 1.41 18.96
CA ASN A 198 -23.58 0.09 19.18
C ASN A 198 -22.11 0.01 18.73
N GLY A 199 -21.54 1.12 18.26
CA GLY A 199 -20.19 1.15 17.67
C GLY A 199 -20.13 0.58 16.25
N GLY A 200 -21.27 0.30 15.62
CA GLY A 200 -21.36 -0.18 14.24
C GLY A 200 -21.28 0.96 13.23
N THR A 201 -20.85 0.65 12.01
CA THR A 201 -20.57 1.64 10.97
C THR A 201 -21.84 2.16 10.30
N TYR A 202 -21.84 3.43 9.89
CA TYR A 202 -22.88 3.92 8.99
C TYR A 202 -22.55 3.61 7.53
N VAL A 203 -23.37 2.77 6.90
CA VAL A 203 -23.34 2.51 5.46
C VAL A 203 -24.16 3.59 4.78
N ARG A 204 -23.51 4.50 4.06
CA ARG A 204 -24.17 5.59 3.35
C ARG A 204 -24.41 5.26 1.89
N THR A 205 -25.62 5.51 1.41
CA THR A 205 -26.01 5.18 0.04
C THR A 205 -26.75 6.31 -0.65
N GLU A 206 -26.71 6.29 -1.98
CA GLU A 206 -27.58 7.10 -2.81
C GLU A 206 -29.04 6.63 -2.71
N GLN A 207 -29.97 7.40 -3.27
CA GLN A 207 -31.39 7.04 -3.33
C GLN A 207 -31.66 5.83 -4.25
N GLY A 208 -30.85 5.66 -5.30
CA GLY A 208 -31.04 4.64 -6.33
C GLY A 208 -30.88 3.21 -5.80
N MET A 209 -31.85 2.35 -6.14
CA MET A 209 -31.78 0.91 -5.85
C MET A 209 -30.99 0.15 -6.91
N LEU A 210 -30.18 -0.79 -6.45
CA LEU A 210 -29.40 -1.70 -7.30
C LEU A 210 -30.19 -2.99 -7.57
N GLN A 211 -31.06 -2.94 -8.58
CA GLN A 211 -32.00 -4.03 -8.89
C GLN A 211 -31.42 -5.12 -9.81
N LYS A 212 -30.34 -4.83 -10.53
CA LYS A 212 -29.77 -5.75 -11.53
C LYS A 212 -28.59 -6.51 -10.95
N ALA A 213 -28.63 -7.84 -11.07
CA ALA A 213 -27.56 -8.77 -10.73
C ALA A 213 -27.25 -9.64 -11.96
N VAL A 214 -26.24 -9.23 -12.73
CA VAL A 214 -25.87 -9.85 -14.01
C VAL A 214 -24.36 -9.89 -14.16
N ASN A 215 -23.85 -10.84 -14.94
CA ASN A 215 -22.43 -10.93 -15.22
C ASN A 215 -21.89 -9.67 -15.90
N GLY A 216 -20.70 -9.27 -15.49
CA GLY A 216 -19.95 -8.22 -16.17
C GLY A 216 -19.57 -8.65 -17.58
N VAL A 217 -19.75 -7.74 -18.54
CA VAL A 217 -19.20 -7.90 -19.89
C VAL A 217 -17.68 -7.69 -19.87
N ASN A 218 -16.97 -8.20 -20.87
CA ASN A 218 -15.55 -7.93 -21.02
C ASN A 218 -15.36 -6.44 -21.35
N GLY A 219 -15.01 -5.62 -20.36
CA GLY A 219 -14.93 -4.17 -20.46
C GLY A 219 -14.61 -3.53 -19.12
N THR A 220 -14.63 -2.19 -19.05
CA THR A 220 -14.23 -1.41 -17.85
C THR A 220 -15.37 -0.54 -17.29
N SER A 221 -16.60 -0.81 -17.73
CA SER A 221 -17.80 -0.08 -17.34
C SER A 221 -18.05 -0.21 -15.84
N TRP A 222 -18.03 0.92 -15.14
CA TRP A 222 -18.33 0.98 -13.71
C TRP A 222 -19.71 0.40 -13.40
N SER A 223 -20.73 0.78 -14.20
CA SER A 223 -22.10 0.31 -13.97
C SER A 223 -22.25 -1.20 -14.14
N ASP A 224 -21.49 -1.81 -15.06
CA ASP A 224 -21.50 -3.26 -15.25
C ASP A 224 -20.73 -3.97 -14.13
N GLY A 225 -19.63 -3.39 -13.65
CA GLY A 225 -18.90 -3.86 -12.47
C GLY A 225 -19.76 -3.87 -11.20
N VAL A 226 -20.54 -2.80 -10.98
CA VAL A 226 -21.50 -2.75 -9.87
C VAL A 226 -22.57 -3.83 -9.98
N ARG A 227 -23.10 -4.09 -11.19
CA ARG A 227 -24.09 -5.15 -11.41
C ARG A 227 -23.51 -6.55 -11.26
N HIS A 228 -22.25 -6.76 -11.65
CA HIS A 228 -21.52 -8.00 -11.44
C HIS A 228 -21.24 -8.25 -9.96
N THR A 229 -20.79 -7.22 -9.24
CA THR A 229 -20.62 -7.30 -7.78
C THR A 229 -21.95 -7.58 -7.09
N ASN A 230 -23.05 -7.00 -7.57
CA ASN A 230 -24.39 -7.32 -7.05
C ASN A 230 -24.80 -8.77 -7.34
N LEU A 231 -24.38 -9.34 -8.46
CA LEU A 231 -24.59 -10.75 -8.75
C LEU A 231 -23.84 -11.63 -7.75
N PHE A 232 -22.56 -11.36 -7.49
CA PHE A 232 -21.80 -12.03 -6.44
C PHE A 232 -22.52 -11.95 -5.08
N ASN A 233 -22.89 -10.74 -4.65
CA ASN A 233 -23.61 -10.53 -3.39
C ASN A 233 -24.97 -11.25 -3.34
N THR A 234 -25.70 -11.31 -4.45
CA THR A 234 -26.98 -12.01 -4.53
C THR A 234 -26.78 -13.51 -4.37
N VAL A 235 -25.79 -14.08 -5.05
CA VAL A 235 -25.46 -15.50 -4.93
C VAL A 235 -25.06 -15.84 -3.49
N GLU A 236 -24.15 -15.08 -2.90
CA GLU A 236 -23.58 -15.39 -1.59
C GLU A 236 -24.52 -15.11 -0.40
N LEU A 237 -25.33 -14.04 -0.49
CA LEU A 237 -26.16 -13.63 0.64
C LEU A 237 -27.61 -14.10 0.49
N ASP A 238 -28.18 -14.11 -0.72
CA ASP A 238 -29.60 -14.39 -0.96
C ASP A 238 -29.86 -15.85 -1.36
N ILE A 239 -28.96 -16.46 -2.14
CA ILE A 239 -29.15 -17.83 -2.66
C ILE A 239 -28.47 -18.87 -1.76
N HIS A 240 -27.20 -18.66 -1.45
CA HIS A 240 -26.45 -19.55 -0.57
C HIS A 240 -26.89 -19.39 0.89
N LYS A 241 -27.07 -20.53 1.55
CA LYS A 241 -27.28 -20.57 3.00
C LYS A 241 -26.05 -20.02 3.72
N GLU A 242 -26.28 -19.47 4.90
CA GLU A 242 -25.22 -18.91 5.76
C GLU A 242 -24.12 -19.92 6.13
N ASP A 243 -24.44 -21.22 6.08
CA ASP A 243 -23.52 -22.34 6.33
C ASP A 243 -22.95 -22.95 5.04
N HIS A 244 -23.01 -22.25 3.91
CA HIS A 244 -22.38 -22.68 2.67
C HIS A 244 -20.87 -22.42 2.67
N LEU A 245 -20.09 -23.50 2.59
CA LEU A 245 -18.64 -23.49 2.40
C LEU A 245 -18.26 -24.28 1.14
N PRO A 246 -17.58 -23.66 0.15
CA PRO A 246 -17.13 -24.35 -1.06
C PRO A 246 -16.12 -25.47 -0.76
N ARG A 247 -16.28 -26.61 -1.43
CA ARG A 247 -15.39 -27.77 -1.25
C ARG A 247 -13.95 -27.47 -1.68
N ASN A 248 -13.77 -26.78 -2.81
CA ASN A 248 -12.46 -26.36 -3.31
C ASN A 248 -11.72 -25.41 -2.35
N LEU A 249 -12.45 -24.59 -1.59
CA LEU A 249 -11.86 -23.73 -0.56
C LEU A 249 -11.36 -24.55 0.64
N LEU A 250 -12.13 -25.55 1.09
CA LEU A 250 -11.70 -26.46 2.15
C LEU A 250 -10.45 -27.26 1.73
N GLU A 251 -10.44 -27.78 0.50
CA GLU A 251 -9.29 -28.48 -0.08
C GLU A 251 -8.06 -27.55 -0.15
N ARG A 252 -8.26 -26.27 -0.54
CA ARG A 252 -7.22 -25.25 -0.52
C ARG A 252 -6.64 -25.00 0.88
N TRP A 253 -7.47 -24.90 1.92
CA TRP A 253 -6.98 -24.70 3.28
C TRP A 253 -6.19 -25.91 3.80
N GLN A 254 -6.68 -27.13 3.52
CA GLN A 254 -5.97 -28.36 3.84
C GLN A 254 -4.62 -28.46 3.11
N ALA A 255 -4.58 -28.09 1.83
CA ALA A 255 -3.34 -28.07 1.04
C ALA A 255 -2.31 -27.06 1.56
N ALA A 256 -2.74 -25.98 2.19
CA ALA A 256 -1.84 -25.04 2.88
C ALA A 256 -1.44 -25.46 4.30
N GLY A 257 -1.86 -26.65 4.75
CA GLY A 257 -1.53 -27.16 6.08
C GLY A 257 -2.25 -26.43 7.21
N TYR A 258 -3.36 -25.75 6.93
CA TYR A 258 -4.19 -25.16 7.98
C TYR A 258 -4.91 -26.25 8.75
N ASP A 259 -5.33 -25.91 9.97
CA ASP A 259 -6.27 -26.69 10.76
C ASP A 259 -7.63 -25.98 10.71
N PRO A 260 -8.47 -26.24 9.68
CA PRO A 260 -9.61 -25.39 9.40
C PRO A 260 -10.72 -25.56 10.43
N ALA A 261 -10.65 -26.55 11.32
CA ALA A 261 -11.62 -26.73 12.41
C ALA A 261 -11.30 -25.86 13.63
N HIS A 262 -10.05 -25.40 13.77
CA HIS A 262 -9.61 -24.63 14.94
C HIS A 262 -9.19 -23.21 14.59
N SER A 263 -8.42 -23.02 13.51
CA SER A 263 -7.91 -21.71 13.11
C SER A 263 -7.62 -21.65 11.62
N ILE A 264 -8.20 -20.67 10.95
CA ILE A 264 -7.93 -20.37 9.54
C ILE A 264 -7.35 -18.95 9.49
N PRO A 265 -6.05 -18.79 9.23
CA PRO A 265 -5.48 -17.45 9.10
C PRO A 265 -5.96 -16.80 7.80
N VAL A 266 -5.99 -15.47 7.79
CA VAL A 266 -6.04 -14.73 6.54
C VAL A 266 -4.78 -15.09 5.74
N ALA A 267 -4.96 -15.51 4.48
CA ALA A 267 -3.83 -15.85 3.64
C ALA A 267 -2.83 -14.70 3.59
N SER A 268 -1.55 -15.02 3.77
CA SER A 268 -0.49 -14.05 3.58
C SER A 268 -0.41 -13.64 2.12
N ASP A 269 0.19 -12.47 1.85
CA ASP A 269 0.26 -11.89 0.51
C ASP A 269 0.92 -12.88 -0.46
N ASP A 270 1.95 -13.61 -0.03
CA ASP A 270 2.64 -14.64 -0.82
C ASP A 270 1.83 -15.93 -1.06
N GLN A 271 0.82 -16.24 -0.26
CA GLN A 271 -0.02 -17.41 -0.50
C GLN A 271 -1.11 -17.13 -1.54
N LEU A 272 -1.55 -15.88 -1.68
CA LEU A 272 -2.59 -15.51 -2.64
C LEU A 272 -2.19 -15.86 -4.08
N ILE A 273 -0.91 -15.74 -4.44
CA ILE A 273 -0.43 -16.12 -5.79
C ILE A 273 -0.52 -17.62 -6.06
N HIS A 274 -0.22 -18.44 -5.06
CA HIS A 274 -0.40 -19.88 -5.15
C HIS A 274 -1.87 -20.27 -5.20
N THR A 275 -2.73 -19.56 -4.47
CA THR A 275 -4.18 -19.72 -4.53
C THR A 275 -4.71 -19.41 -5.93
N ALA A 276 -4.42 -18.23 -6.46
CA ALA A 276 -4.90 -17.79 -7.77
C ALA A 276 -4.53 -18.76 -8.89
N ARG A 277 -3.30 -19.31 -8.85
CA ARG A 277 -2.77 -20.19 -9.90
C ARG A 277 -3.13 -21.66 -9.70
N GLY A 278 -3.42 -22.09 -8.47
CA GLY A 278 -3.69 -23.50 -8.15
C GLY A 278 -5.15 -23.84 -7.90
N HIS A 279 -5.99 -22.86 -7.55
CA HIS A 279 -7.33 -23.09 -7.03
C HIS A 279 -8.32 -22.05 -7.59
N PRO A 280 -8.88 -22.26 -8.79
CA PRO A 280 -9.81 -21.31 -9.39
C PRO A 280 -11.13 -21.24 -8.60
N PRO A 281 -11.78 -20.05 -8.55
CA PRO A 281 -13.08 -19.89 -7.92
C PRO A 281 -14.20 -20.56 -8.73
N ASN A 282 -15.36 -20.74 -8.10
CA ASN A 282 -16.55 -21.23 -8.78
C ASN A 282 -17.10 -20.17 -9.75
N THR A 283 -17.61 -20.60 -10.90
CA THR A 283 -18.20 -19.70 -11.89
C THR A 283 -19.55 -19.17 -11.41
N LEU A 284 -19.71 -17.84 -11.39
CA LEU A 284 -21.00 -17.19 -11.11
C LEU A 284 -22.02 -17.46 -12.24
N PRO A 285 -23.32 -17.62 -11.91
CA PRO A 285 -24.37 -17.75 -12.92
C PRO A 285 -24.50 -16.48 -13.76
N LYS A 286 -25.09 -16.56 -14.96
CA LYS A 286 -25.22 -15.39 -15.86
C LYS A 286 -26.00 -14.21 -15.24
N LYS A 287 -26.99 -14.52 -14.40
CA LYS A 287 -27.84 -13.57 -13.69
C LYS A 287 -28.45 -14.22 -12.46
N ALA A 288 -28.89 -13.40 -11.51
CA ALA A 288 -29.66 -13.82 -10.35
C ALA A 288 -30.71 -12.76 -10.01
N THR A 289 -31.70 -13.11 -9.18
CA THR A 289 -32.72 -12.17 -8.71
C THR A 289 -32.38 -11.75 -7.28
N PRO A 290 -32.04 -10.47 -7.04
CA PRO A 290 -31.82 -9.97 -5.68
C PRO A 290 -33.06 -10.15 -4.81
N GLN A 291 -32.90 -10.69 -3.61
CA GLN A 291 -33.99 -10.83 -2.62
C GLN A 291 -33.94 -9.74 -1.56
N ARG A 292 -32.77 -9.11 -1.35
CA ARG A 292 -32.59 -8.02 -0.40
C ARG A 292 -32.45 -6.67 -1.12
N PRO A 293 -33.01 -5.58 -0.58
CA PRO A 293 -32.78 -4.25 -1.11
C PRO A 293 -31.30 -3.88 -0.96
N ARG A 294 -30.69 -3.46 -2.06
CA ARG A 294 -29.32 -2.93 -2.12
C ARG A 294 -29.35 -1.60 -2.87
N PHE A 295 -28.40 -0.72 -2.55
CA PHE A 295 -28.37 0.65 -3.05
C PHE A 295 -26.98 0.98 -3.57
N TYR A 296 -26.89 2.02 -4.40
CA TYR A 296 -25.61 2.52 -4.85
C TYR A 296 -24.82 3.09 -3.67
N ALA A 297 -23.57 2.65 -3.49
CA ALA A 297 -22.67 3.23 -2.51
C ALA A 297 -22.53 4.73 -2.78
N THR A 298 -22.61 5.55 -1.74
CA THR A 298 -22.42 6.99 -1.91
C THR A 298 -20.95 7.34 -2.03
N HIS A 299 -20.66 8.56 -2.46
CA HIS A 299 -19.32 9.09 -2.57
C HIS A 299 -18.97 9.91 -1.32
N ALA A 300 -18.85 9.19 -0.21
CA ALA A 300 -18.50 9.74 1.10
C ALA A 300 -17.44 8.83 1.73
N PRO A 301 -16.71 9.31 2.75
CA PRO A 301 -15.78 8.47 3.49
C PRO A 301 -16.41 7.14 3.93
N PHE A 302 -15.76 6.04 3.59
CA PHE A 302 -16.22 4.72 3.97
C PHE A 302 -15.69 4.38 5.36
N VAL A 303 -16.56 3.90 6.25
CA VAL A 303 -16.17 3.45 7.58
C VAL A 303 -16.12 1.93 7.57
N TYR A 304 -14.93 1.38 7.74
CA TYR A 304 -14.65 -0.02 7.56
C TYR A 304 -14.28 -0.71 8.87
N CYS A 305 -14.74 -1.95 8.99
CA CYS A 305 -14.41 -2.88 10.07
C CYS A 305 -13.41 -3.90 9.56
N THR A 306 -12.24 -3.94 10.19
CA THR A 306 -11.11 -4.80 9.80
C THR A 306 -11.49 -6.28 9.79
N ARG A 307 -12.27 -6.74 10.78
CA ARG A 307 -12.75 -8.14 10.85
C ARG A 307 -13.55 -8.57 9.61
N MET A 308 -14.31 -7.67 9.01
CA MET A 308 -15.06 -8.01 7.80
C MET A 308 -14.11 -8.21 6.62
N PHE A 309 -13.06 -7.41 6.49
CA PHE A 309 -12.06 -7.61 5.44
C PHE A 309 -11.26 -8.90 5.65
N GLU A 310 -10.90 -9.24 6.89
CA GLU A 310 -10.27 -10.51 7.23
C GLU A 310 -11.18 -11.69 6.84
N PHE A 311 -12.47 -11.62 7.17
CA PHE A 311 -13.43 -12.64 6.76
C PHE A 311 -13.57 -12.73 5.24
N LEU A 312 -13.71 -11.60 4.53
CA LEU A 312 -13.82 -11.59 3.08
C LEU A 312 -12.57 -12.19 2.42
N ASN A 313 -11.37 -11.82 2.87
CA ASN A 313 -10.11 -12.36 2.36
C ASN A 313 -9.87 -13.83 2.73
N THR A 314 -10.55 -14.36 3.74
CA THR A 314 -10.44 -15.78 4.14
C THR A 314 -11.50 -16.62 3.43
N ARG A 315 -12.78 -16.22 3.51
CA ARG A 315 -13.91 -16.95 2.92
C ARG A 315 -13.95 -16.85 1.39
N TYR A 316 -13.48 -15.75 0.83
CA TYR A 316 -13.45 -15.50 -0.62
C TYR A 316 -12.03 -15.39 -1.16
N GLU A 317 -11.10 -16.11 -0.52
CA GLU A 317 -9.69 -16.13 -0.91
C GLU A 317 -9.52 -16.53 -2.39
N LEU A 318 -10.31 -17.49 -2.89
CA LEU A 318 -10.22 -17.96 -4.28
C LEU A 318 -10.61 -16.86 -5.26
N GLU A 319 -11.71 -16.17 -5.00
CA GLU A 319 -12.24 -15.09 -5.82
C GLU A 319 -11.31 -13.87 -5.80
N ILE A 320 -10.85 -13.47 -4.60
CA ILE A 320 -9.96 -12.33 -4.43
C ILE A 320 -8.60 -12.60 -5.07
N ALA A 321 -8.02 -13.78 -4.85
CA ALA A 321 -6.74 -14.17 -5.45
C ALA A 321 -6.83 -14.18 -6.98
N HIS A 322 -7.89 -14.77 -7.55
CA HIS A 322 -8.11 -14.83 -8.99
C HIS A 322 -8.26 -13.43 -9.60
N ASN A 323 -9.12 -12.58 -9.03
CA ASN A 323 -9.32 -11.22 -9.51
C ASN A 323 -8.03 -10.40 -9.43
N THR A 324 -7.30 -10.50 -8.32
CA THR A 324 -6.03 -9.78 -8.12
C THR A 324 -4.98 -10.19 -9.17
N LEU A 325 -4.92 -11.48 -9.54
CA LEU A 325 -3.95 -11.98 -10.50
C LEU A 325 -4.32 -11.61 -11.95
N GLU A 326 -5.57 -11.85 -12.33
CA GLU A 326 -6.04 -11.77 -13.72
C GLU A 326 -6.49 -10.37 -14.11
N HIS A 327 -7.07 -9.61 -13.18
CA HIS A 327 -7.61 -8.26 -13.43
C HIS A 327 -6.70 -7.18 -12.82
N ARG A 328 -5.47 -7.12 -13.33
CA ARG A 328 -4.46 -6.13 -12.90
C ARG A 328 -4.80 -4.68 -13.24
N GLY A 329 -5.92 -4.44 -13.90
CA GLY A 329 -6.55 -3.14 -14.00
C GLY A 329 -8.05 -3.34 -14.13
N ARG A 330 -8.81 -2.28 -13.88
CA ARG A 330 -10.26 -2.38 -13.70
C ARG A 330 -10.96 -3.10 -14.86
N VAL A 331 -11.71 -4.15 -14.54
CA VAL A 331 -12.63 -4.87 -15.43
C VAL A 331 -14.02 -4.91 -14.77
N SER A 332 -15.09 -4.91 -15.57
CA SER A 332 -16.47 -5.06 -15.09
C SER A 332 -16.75 -6.40 -14.39
N ARG A 333 -15.76 -7.30 -14.31
CA ARG A 333 -15.83 -8.57 -13.57
C ARG A 333 -15.14 -8.51 -12.21
N ASP A 334 -14.59 -7.36 -11.83
CA ASP A 334 -14.01 -7.18 -10.50
C ASP A 334 -15.10 -7.17 -9.43
N LEU A 335 -14.69 -7.48 -8.21
CA LEU A 335 -15.50 -7.29 -7.02
C LEU A 335 -15.25 -5.87 -6.49
N PHE A 336 -16.24 -5.00 -6.65
CA PHE A 336 -16.12 -3.61 -6.21
C PHE A 336 -16.27 -3.55 -4.68
N THR A 337 -15.15 -3.31 -4.00
CA THR A 337 -15.00 -3.41 -2.54
C THR A 337 -16.11 -2.72 -1.73
N PRO A 338 -16.52 -1.45 -2.01
CA PRO A 338 -17.58 -0.82 -1.25
C PRO A 338 -18.91 -1.59 -1.32
N PHE A 339 -19.23 -2.19 -2.47
CA PHE A 339 -20.47 -2.92 -2.67
C PHE A 339 -20.45 -4.30 -2.03
N VAL A 340 -19.31 -5.00 -2.04
CA VAL A 340 -19.14 -6.26 -1.31
C VAL A 340 -19.24 -5.98 0.20
N TYR A 341 -18.41 -5.07 0.72
CA TYR A 341 -18.36 -4.75 2.14
C TYR A 341 -19.74 -4.32 2.66
N ASN A 342 -20.40 -3.35 2.01
CA ASN A 342 -21.70 -2.84 2.45
C ASN A 342 -22.78 -3.93 2.46
N ALA A 343 -22.76 -4.87 1.51
CA ALA A 343 -23.73 -5.96 1.50
C ALA A 343 -23.52 -6.94 2.67
N PHE A 344 -22.26 -7.29 2.96
CA PHE A 344 -21.95 -8.24 4.04
C PHE A 344 -22.11 -7.63 5.43
N ILE A 345 -21.66 -6.39 5.65
CA ILE A 345 -21.79 -5.74 6.96
C ILE A 345 -23.24 -5.51 7.36
N MET A 346 -24.13 -5.25 6.38
CA MET A 346 -25.56 -5.07 6.61
C MET A 346 -26.30 -6.40 6.78
N ALA A 347 -25.87 -7.47 6.11
CA ALA A 347 -26.60 -8.73 6.11
C ALA A 347 -26.11 -9.74 7.16
N ARG A 348 -24.80 -9.82 7.39
CA ARG A 348 -24.14 -10.90 8.13
C ARG A 348 -22.92 -10.41 8.94
N PRO A 349 -23.02 -9.37 9.79
CA PRO A 349 -21.88 -8.82 10.52
C PRO A 349 -21.18 -9.85 11.43
N TRP A 350 -21.92 -10.82 11.97
CA TRP A 350 -21.37 -11.89 12.83
C TRP A 350 -20.39 -12.83 12.11
N GLN A 351 -20.48 -12.97 10.78
CA GLN A 351 -19.57 -13.82 10.02
C GLN A 351 -18.12 -13.33 10.06
N SER A 352 -17.93 -12.06 10.39
CA SER A 352 -16.60 -11.46 10.57
C SER A 352 -15.83 -11.99 11.78
N SER A 353 -16.47 -12.78 12.67
CA SER A 353 -15.73 -13.42 13.77
C SER A 353 -14.68 -14.39 13.23
N PRO A 354 -13.42 -14.34 13.71
CA PRO A 354 -12.40 -15.32 13.33
C PRO A 354 -12.77 -16.75 13.77
N ARG A 355 -13.77 -16.91 14.66
CA ARG A 355 -14.28 -18.21 15.11
C ARG A 355 -15.39 -18.78 14.23
N PHE A 356 -15.97 -17.96 13.34
CA PHE A 356 -17.10 -18.37 12.51
C PHE A 356 -16.71 -19.44 11.47
N LEU A 357 -15.66 -19.20 10.69
CA LEU A 357 -15.21 -20.16 9.67
C LEU A 357 -14.70 -21.48 10.28
N PRO A 358 -13.93 -21.48 11.38
CA PRO A 358 -13.58 -22.71 12.09
C PRO A 358 -14.79 -23.52 12.56
N TYR A 359 -15.76 -22.84 13.21
CA TYR A 359 -17.01 -23.46 13.63
C TYR A 359 -17.79 -24.06 12.45
N LEU A 360 -17.91 -23.32 11.35
CA LEU A 360 -18.61 -23.78 10.15
C LEU A 360 -17.95 -25.04 9.57
N THR A 361 -16.62 -25.07 9.54
CA THR A 361 -15.86 -26.22 9.05
C THR A 361 -16.05 -27.44 9.95
N ALA A 362 -15.94 -27.27 11.28
CA ALA A 362 -16.21 -28.33 12.24
C ALA A 362 -17.64 -28.89 12.11
N LEU A 363 -18.62 -28.02 11.92
CA LEU A 363 -20.02 -28.40 11.70
C LEU A 363 -20.20 -29.21 10.41
N GLN A 364 -19.52 -28.81 9.33
CA GLN A 364 -19.58 -29.53 8.06
C GLN A 364 -18.90 -30.90 8.16
N LEU A 365 -17.74 -31.00 8.80
CA LEU A 365 -17.05 -32.26 9.06
C LEU A 365 -17.90 -33.21 9.89
N ALA A 366 -18.56 -32.73 10.96
CA ALA A 366 -19.46 -33.54 11.77
C ALA A 366 -20.69 -34.06 11.00
N ARG A 367 -21.15 -33.33 9.97
CA ARG A 367 -22.24 -33.78 9.08
C ARG A 367 -21.78 -34.87 8.10
N MET A 368 -20.48 -34.97 7.81
CA MET A 368 -19.95 -36.04 6.97
C MET A 368 -19.92 -37.36 7.76
N LYS A 369 -20.82 -38.31 7.40
CA LYS A 369 -21.05 -39.59 8.11
C LYS A 369 -19.80 -40.46 8.40
N LYS A 370 -18.65 -40.18 7.77
CA LYS A 370 -17.39 -40.95 7.90
C LYS A 370 -16.31 -40.27 8.75
N SER A 371 -16.54 -39.06 9.28
CA SER A 371 -15.49 -38.29 9.95
C SER A 371 -15.28 -38.68 11.43
N GLY A 372 -16.31 -39.24 12.09
CA GLY A 372 -16.28 -39.50 13.53
C GLY A 372 -16.22 -38.24 14.40
N VAL A 373 -16.35 -37.04 13.80
CA VAL A 373 -16.26 -35.75 14.48
C VAL A 373 -17.59 -35.40 15.14
N ALA A 374 -17.57 -35.10 16.45
CA ALA A 374 -18.75 -34.66 17.17
C ALA A 374 -19.23 -33.29 16.65
N LYS A 375 -20.54 -33.07 16.66
CA LYS A 375 -21.11 -31.76 16.30
C LYS A 375 -20.59 -30.70 17.29
N PRO A 376 -20.03 -29.57 16.81
CA PRO A 376 -19.56 -28.52 17.71
C PRO A 376 -20.73 -27.88 18.48
N PRO A 377 -20.50 -27.38 19.71
CA PRO A 377 -21.50 -26.63 20.45
C PRO A 377 -21.85 -25.31 19.75
N PRO A 378 -23.01 -24.69 20.03
CA PRO A 378 -23.37 -23.40 19.46
C PRO A 378 -22.29 -22.33 19.65
N LEU A 379 -21.99 -21.58 18.59
CA LEU A 379 -21.02 -20.49 18.63
C LEU A 379 -21.67 -19.21 19.16
N HIS A 380 -21.13 -18.68 20.26
CA HIS A 380 -21.49 -17.36 20.79
C HIS A 380 -20.52 -16.31 20.25
N ILE A 381 -21.03 -15.25 19.62
CA ILE A 381 -20.24 -14.17 19.00
C ILE A 381 -20.64 -12.84 19.63
N LEU A 382 -19.65 -11.99 19.93
CA LEU A 382 -19.85 -10.61 20.35
C LEU A 382 -19.68 -9.67 19.16
N LEU A 383 -20.64 -8.77 18.95
CA LEU A 383 -20.62 -7.78 17.88
C LEU A 383 -20.05 -6.45 18.40
N ASP A 384 -18.77 -6.45 18.76
CA ASP A 384 -18.08 -5.36 19.49
C ASP A 384 -16.86 -4.77 18.75
N ASN A 385 -16.74 -5.09 17.45
CA ASN A 385 -15.59 -4.82 16.57
C ASN A 385 -14.27 -5.51 16.96
N LYS A 386 -14.23 -6.30 18.05
CA LYS A 386 -13.04 -7.08 18.44
C LYS A 386 -13.18 -8.53 18.06
N ASP A 387 -14.29 -9.16 18.42
CA ASP A 387 -14.65 -10.51 18.00
C ASP A 387 -15.24 -10.46 16.59
N ALA A 388 -16.39 -9.82 16.42
CA ALA A 388 -16.99 -9.52 15.12
C ALA A 388 -17.39 -8.05 15.02
N CYS A 389 -17.61 -7.56 13.81
CA CYS A 389 -18.08 -6.22 13.55
C CYS A 389 -19.42 -5.94 14.23
N SER A 390 -19.53 -4.77 14.85
CA SER A 390 -20.78 -4.27 15.40
C SER A 390 -21.82 -4.02 14.30
N PRO A 391 -23.13 -4.16 14.60
CA PRO A 391 -24.18 -4.05 13.59
C PRO A 391 -24.18 -2.68 12.91
N ALA A 392 -24.06 -2.65 11.58
CA ALA A 392 -24.08 -1.42 10.80
C ALA A 392 -25.50 -0.85 10.65
N THR A 393 -25.58 0.45 10.36
CA THR A 393 -26.83 1.15 10.08
C THR A 393 -26.80 1.78 8.69
N LEU A 394 -27.89 1.61 7.92
CA LEU A 394 -28.03 2.19 6.60
C LEU A 394 -28.54 3.63 6.68
N LEU A 395 -27.81 4.58 6.09
CA LEU A 395 -28.25 5.96 5.86
C LEU A 395 -28.42 6.21 4.37
N ARG A 396 -29.68 6.30 3.93
CA ARG A 396 -30.04 6.63 2.55
C ARG A 396 -30.31 8.13 2.42
N GLN A 397 -30.02 8.72 1.26
CA GLN A 397 -30.43 10.10 0.97
C GLN A 397 -31.92 10.35 1.34
N PRO A 398 -32.23 11.48 2.00
CA PRO A 398 -31.32 12.59 2.33
C PRO A 398 -30.44 12.39 3.59
N ALA A 399 -30.72 11.39 4.42
CA ALA A 399 -30.03 11.14 5.69
C ALA A 399 -28.55 10.72 5.54
N SER A 400 -28.09 10.41 4.34
CA SER A 400 -26.66 10.17 4.09
C SER A 400 -25.83 11.45 4.20
N GLU A 401 -26.46 12.63 4.04
CA GLU A 401 -25.80 13.95 4.03
C GLU A 401 -24.60 14.01 3.08
N SER A 402 -24.67 13.24 2.00
CA SER A 402 -23.59 13.02 1.04
C SER A 402 -24.00 13.42 -0.36
N MET A 403 -23.09 14.09 -1.08
CA MET A 403 -23.34 14.56 -2.44
C MET A 403 -22.19 14.23 -3.38
N TYR A 404 -22.53 13.68 -4.55
CA TYR A 404 -21.60 13.52 -5.66
C TYR A 404 -21.51 14.81 -6.48
N ALA A 405 -20.28 15.20 -6.82
CA ALA A 405 -20.02 16.24 -7.81
C ALA A 405 -19.04 15.74 -8.87
N LYS A 406 -19.17 16.28 -10.09
CA LYS A 406 -18.27 16.01 -11.20
C LYS A 406 -17.87 17.32 -11.86
N PHE A 407 -16.57 17.53 -11.99
CA PHE A 407 -16.04 18.64 -12.79
C PHE A 407 -15.68 18.12 -14.19
N VAL A 408 -15.87 18.98 -15.19
CA VAL A 408 -15.63 18.70 -16.61
C VAL A 408 -14.89 19.89 -17.26
N ASP A 409 -14.43 19.74 -18.51
CA ASP A 409 -13.88 20.84 -19.32
C ASP A 409 -14.98 21.79 -19.83
N ASN A 410 -15.81 22.28 -18.91
CA ASN A 410 -16.87 23.24 -19.14
C ASN A 410 -17.10 24.09 -17.87
N LEU A 411 -16.61 25.32 -17.88
CA LEU A 411 -16.65 26.22 -16.72
C LEU A 411 -18.07 26.55 -16.26
N GLU A 412 -19.05 26.60 -17.17
CA GLU A 412 -20.45 26.89 -16.84
C GLU A 412 -21.14 25.68 -16.18
N GLU A 413 -20.84 24.46 -16.64
CA GLU A 413 -21.33 23.25 -15.99
C GLU A 413 -20.76 23.13 -14.57
N ASN A 414 -19.45 23.37 -14.41
CA ASN A 414 -18.79 23.39 -13.11
C ASN A 414 -19.37 24.48 -12.19
N LYS A 415 -19.69 25.67 -12.70
CA LYS A 415 -20.39 26.70 -11.92
C LYS A 415 -21.73 26.19 -11.38
N ARG A 416 -22.54 25.47 -12.18
CA ARG A 416 -23.80 24.88 -11.69
C ARG A 416 -23.57 23.86 -10.59
N VAL A 417 -22.54 23.03 -10.72
CA VAL A 417 -22.13 22.05 -9.70
C VAL A 417 -21.75 22.76 -8.40
N ILE A 418 -20.91 23.79 -8.47
CA ILE A 418 -20.51 24.63 -7.31
C ILE A 418 -21.74 25.26 -6.64
N HIS A 419 -22.66 25.85 -7.41
CA HIS A 419 -23.89 26.42 -6.86
C HIS A 419 -24.75 25.37 -6.16
N SER A 420 -24.83 24.16 -6.72
CA SER A 420 -25.57 23.05 -6.11
C SER A 420 -24.95 22.60 -4.79
N LEU A 421 -23.62 22.46 -4.71
CA LEU A 421 -22.89 22.14 -3.47
C LEU A 421 -23.04 23.24 -2.40
N LYS A 422 -23.03 24.51 -2.81
CA LYS A 422 -23.27 25.65 -1.91
C LYS A 422 -24.70 25.62 -1.36
N ARG A 423 -25.70 25.41 -2.23
CA ARG A 423 -27.12 25.37 -1.87
C ARG A 423 -27.50 24.19 -0.98
N ASN A 424 -27.07 22.98 -1.32
CA ASN A 424 -27.47 21.76 -0.60
C ASN A 424 -26.68 21.57 0.70
N ASN A 425 -25.50 22.20 0.82
CA ASN A 425 -24.65 22.17 2.01
C ASN A 425 -24.46 20.77 2.63
N PRO A 426 -24.02 19.76 1.84
CA PRO A 426 -23.86 18.40 2.35
C PRO A 426 -22.71 18.33 3.36
N LEU A 427 -22.82 17.42 4.34
CA LEU A 427 -21.74 17.15 5.30
C LEU A 427 -20.52 16.53 4.62
N PHE A 428 -20.76 15.58 3.71
CA PHE A 428 -19.74 14.92 2.90
C PHE A 428 -19.99 15.17 1.41
N PHE A 429 -18.93 15.36 0.64
CA PHE A 429 -19.03 15.36 -0.81
C PHE A 429 -17.75 14.84 -1.44
N ASN A 430 -17.83 14.39 -2.69
CA ASN A 430 -16.64 14.11 -3.49
C ASN A 430 -16.67 14.92 -4.79
N ILE A 431 -15.51 15.05 -5.44
CA ILE A 431 -15.40 15.66 -6.77
C ILE A 431 -14.68 14.72 -7.72
N ASN A 432 -15.44 14.07 -8.59
CA ASN A 432 -14.84 13.27 -9.66
C ASN A 432 -14.28 14.17 -10.77
N ASP A 433 -13.06 13.90 -11.21
CA ASP A 433 -12.33 14.66 -12.22
C ASP A 433 -12.54 14.06 -13.62
N GLY A 434 -13.39 14.73 -14.41
CA GLY A 434 -13.63 14.39 -15.81
C GLY A 434 -12.89 15.27 -16.82
N PHE A 435 -11.87 16.02 -16.39
CA PHE A 435 -11.36 17.20 -17.10
C PHE A 435 -9.83 17.19 -17.27
N CYS A 436 -9.34 17.85 -18.32
CA CYS A 436 -7.92 17.90 -18.68
C CYS A 436 -7.39 19.33 -18.84
N GLU A 437 -8.25 20.32 -19.04
CA GLU A 437 -7.86 21.70 -19.29
C GLU A 437 -7.37 22.41 -18.02
N VAL A 438 -6.45 23.36 -18.23
CA VAL A 438 -5.84 24.14 -17.15
C VAL A 438 -6.90 25.02 -16.47
N ASN A 439 -7.81 25.63 -17.22
CA ASN A 439 -8.84 26.52 -16.67
C ASN A 439 -9.80 25.80 -15.73
N SER A 440 -10.25 24.58 -16.08
CA SER A 440 -11.07 23.73 -15.22
C SER A 440 -10.34 23.35 -13.93
N SER A 441 -9.02 23.11 -14.03
CA SER A 441 -8.16 22.81 -12.89
C SER A 441 -8.06 24.01 -11.94
N LEU A 442 -7.83 25.21 -12.48
CA LEU A 442 -7.77 26.45 -11.69
C LEU A 442 -9.11 26.75 -11.02
N GLN A 443 -10.23 26.55 -11.72
CA GLN A 443 -11.57 26.74 -11.15
C GLN A 443 -11.85 25.79 -9.97
N LEU A 444 -11.43 24.52 -10.07
CA LEU A 444 -11.53 23.58 -8.96
C LEU A 444 -10.67 24.02 -7.78
N GLN A 445 -9.41 24.39 -8.04
CA GLN A 445 -8.46 24.83 -7.01
C GLN A 445 -8.94 26.08 -6.29
N GLU A 446 -9.49 27.07 -7.00
CA GLU A 446 -10.09 28.27 -6.44
C GLU A 446 -11.28 27.89 -5.52
N PHE A 447 -12.19 27.06 -6.01
CA PHE A 447 -13.34 26.59 -5.22
C PHE A 447 -12.92 25.86 -3.93
N LEU A 448 -11.93 24.96 -4.01
CA LEU A 448 -11.45 24.21 -2.85
C LEU A 448 -10.65 25.10 -1.88
N SER A 449 -9.87 26.05 -2.40
CA SER A 449 -9.15 27.04 -1.61
C SER A 449 -10.11 27.92 -0.81
N ASP A 450 -11.21 28.36 -1.43
CA ASP A 450 -12.26 29.14 -0.77
C ASP A 450 -12.93 28.39 0.38
N LEU A 451 -13.18 27.09 0.20
CA LEU A 451 -13.78 26.23 1.23
C LEU A 451 -12.82 25.89 2.36
N PHE A 452 -11.55 25.59 2.02
CA PHE A 452 -10.59 25.01 2.96
C PHE A 452 -9.34 25.90 3.08
N GLN A 453 -9.54 27.12 3.55
CA GLN A 453 -8.52 28.16 3.60
C GLN A 453 -7.36 27.85 4.56
N LYS A 454 -7.61 27.10 5.65
CA LYS A 454 -6.60 26.80 6.67
C LYS A 454 -5.66 25.69 6.17
N PRO A 455 -4.35 25.96 6.01
CA PRO A 455 -3.38 24.94 5.63
C PRO A 455 -3.24 23.88 6.73
N VAL A 456 -2.86 22.67 6.33
CA VAL A 456 -2.44 21.65 7.30
C VAL A 456 -1.08 21.98 7.88
N LEU A 457 -0.80 21.48 9.08
CA LEU A 457 0.44 21.82 9.78
C LEU A 457 1.70 21.40 9.03
N LEU A 458 1.61 20.26 8.33
CA LEU A 458 2.69 19.67 7.55
C LEU A 458 2.77 20.25 6.12
N GLU A 459 1.98 21.26 5.80
CA GLU A 459 2.02 21.88 4.48
C GLU A 459 3.24 22.78 4.33
N ARG A 460 3.86 22.77 3.15
CA ARG A 460 4.92 23.70 2.79
C ARG A 460 4.36 25.11 2.73
N THR A 461 5.05 26.08 3.34
CA THR A 461 4.71 27.50 3.18
C THR A 461 5.78 28.22 2.36
N ALA A 462 5.38 29.27 1.63
CA ALA A 462 6.30 30.05 0.79
C ALA A 462 7.41 30.79 1.60
N ALA A 463 7.22 30.93 2.92
CA ALA A 463 8.13 31.66 3.81
C ALA A 463 9.32 30.82 4.34
N GLU A 464 9.39 29.52 4.05
CA GLU A 464 10.29 28.57 4.72
C GLU A 464 11.63 28.32 4.02
N SER A 465 11.90 28.96 2.87
CA SER A 465 13.17 28.78 2.14
C SER A 465 14.41 29.28 2.89
N ASN A 466 14.23 30.11 3.93
CA ASN A 466 15.29 30.67 4.79
C ASN A 466 15.11 30.36 6.28
N ASP A 467 14.31 29.35 6.65
CA ASP A 467 14.13 28.97 8.06
C ASP A 467 15.43 28.33 8.61
N ASN A 468 15.98 28.89 9.69
CA ASN A 468 17.16 28.40 10.40
C ASN A 468 16.79 27.71 11.72
N THR A 469 15.51 27.36 11.91
CA THR A 469 15.06 26.60 13.08
C THR A 469 15.90 25.34 13.34
N PRO A 470 16.14 24.98 14.62
CA PRO A 470 16.99 23.84 14.96
C PRO A 470 16.58 22.52 14.30
N TYR A 471 15.26 22.25 14.19
CA TYR A 471 14.75 21.03 13.56
C TYR A 471 15.08 20.96 12.07
N PHE A 472 14.97 22.08 11.35
CA PHE A 472 15.24 22.13 9.91
C PHE A 472 16.74 22.00 9.63
N THR A 473 17.57 22.64 10.46
CA THR A 473 19.03 22.47 10.42
C THR A 473 19.43 21.02 10.67
N ALA A 474 18.86 20.38 11.71
CA ALA A 474 19.09 18.98 12.02
C ALA A 474 18.66 18.06 10.86
N PHE A 475 17.46 18.26 10.30
CA PHE A 475 16.98 17.52 9.13
C PHE A 475 17.95 17.62 7.94
N LYS A 476 18.34 18.84 7.55
CA LYS A 476 19.31 19.06 6.46
C LYS A 476 20.65 18.39 6.73
N GLY A 477 21.10 18.38 7.98
CA GLY A 477 22.30 17.67 8.41
C GLY A 477 22.15 16.16 8.24
N LEU A 478 21.10 15.57 8.82
CA LEU A 478 20.81 14.14 8.76
C LEU A 478 20.71 13.63 7.32
N MET A 479 20.06 14.40 6.43
CA MET A 479 19.92 14.06 5.02
C MET A 479 21.25 14.07 4.23
N LYS A 480 22.36 14.51 4.83
CA LYS A 480 23.71 14.55 4.23
C LYS A 480 24.70 13.61 4.91
N LEU A 481 24.36 13.05 6.06
CA LEU A 481 25.19 12.04 6.74
C LEU A 481 25.32 10.78 5.88
N PRO A 482 26.36 9.97 6.09
CA PRO A 482 26.44 8.66 5.47
C PRO A 482 25.29 7.74 5.95
N LEU A 483 24.72 6.98 5.02
CA LEU A 483 23.75 5.93 5.27
C LEU A 483 24.37 4.56 4.99
N VAL A 484 24.46 3.72 6.03
CA VAL A 484 24.99 2.37 5.93
C VAL A 484 23.85 1.36 5.82
N ILE A 485 23.80 0.57 4.75
CA ILE A 485 22.73 -0.40 4.52
C ILE A 485 23.32 -1.80 4.56
N PHE A 486 22.85 -2.61 5.50
CA PHE A 486 23.29 -4.01 5.65
C PHE A 486 22.33 -4.95 4.95
N ALA A 487 22.86 -5.91 4.20
CA ALA A 487 22.11 -6.97 3.55
C ALA A 487 22.83 -8.30 3.64
N SER A 488 22.07 -9.40 3.72
CA SER A 488 22.61 -10.76 3.68
C SER A 488 22.84 -11.27 2.26
N TYR A 489 22.18 -10.68 1.26
CA TYR A 489 22.23 -11.12 -0.13
C TYR A 489 22.44 -9.95 -1.07
N ARG A 490 23.30 -10.13 -2.07
CA ARG A 490 23.63 -9.08 -3.06
C ARG A 490 22.40 -8.60 -3.83
N GLU A 491 21.44 -9.49 -4.09
CA GLU A 491 20.17 -9.17 -4.75
C GLU A 491 19.32 -8.12 -4.01
N ALA A 492 19.53 -7.89 -2.72
CA ALA A 492 18.82 -6.86 -1.96
C ALA A 492 19.35 -5.44 -2.21
N LEU A 493 20.63 -5.30 -2.62
CA LEU A 493 21.34 -4.03 -2.63
C LEU A 493 20.69 -2.98 -3.54
N CYS A 494 20.33 -3.40 -4.76
CA CYS A 494 19.70 -2.52 -5.75
C CYS A 494 18.29 -2.07 -5.30
N PRO A 495 17.37 -2.98 -4.93
CA PRO A 495 16.09 -2.62 -4.33
C PRO A 495 16.20 -1.71 -3.11
N LEU A 496 17.10 -2.00 -2.18
CA LEU A 496 17.32 -1.17 -0.97
C LEU A 496 17.70 0.25 -1.34
N THR A 497 18.64 0.41 -2.29
CA THR A 497 19.07 1.72 -2.78
C THR A 497 17.92 2.49 -3.44
N ARG A 498 17.12 1.83 -4.28
CA ARG A 498 15.99 2.49 -4.97
C ARG A 498 14.82 2.81 -4.04
N SER A 499 14.62 2.03 -2.97
CA SER A 499 13.57 2.28 -1.98
C SER A 499 13.71 3.63 -1.27
N LEU A 500 14.94 4.18 -1.21
CA LEU A 500 15.22 5.50 -0.64
C LEU A 500 14.44 6.63 -1.32
N ARG A 501 14.01 6.44 -2.59
CA ARG A 501 13.16 7.40 -3.30
C ARG A 501 11.86 7.70 -2.55
N LEU A 502 11.26 6.68 -1.93
CA LEU A 502 10.08 6.84 -1.09
C LEU A 502 10.47 7.02 0.38
N ALA A 503 11.35 6.15 0.87
CA ALA A 503 11.67 6.07 2.30
C ALA A 503 12.35 7.34 2.82
N MET A 504 13.23 7.95 2.03
CA MET A 504 14.00 9.13 2.40
C MET A 504 14.25 10.04 1.18
N SER A 505 13.19 10.56 0.55
CA SER A 505 13.32 11.20 -0.77
C SER A 505 14.28 12.42 -0.85
N GLN A 506 14.50 13.12 0.27
CA GLN A 506 15.46 14.24 0.38
C GLN A 506 16.88 13.80 0.77
N PHE A 507 17.13 12.51 1.02
CA PHE A 507 18.45 12.01 1.40
C PHE A 507 19.44 12.15 0.24
N THR A 508 20.53 12.87 0.47
CA THR A 508 21.57 13.20 -0.51
C THR A 508 22.96 12.74 -0.07
N GLY A 509 23.08 12.17 1.13
CA GLY A 509 24.32 11.62 1.65
C GLY A 509 24.83 10.42 0.85
N GLN A 510 26.08 10.04 1.14
CA GLN A 510 26.70 8.84 0.59
C GLN A 510 26.00 7.59 1.12
N VAL A 511 25.81 6.60 0.26
CA VAL A 511 25.27 5.28 0.64
C VAL A 511 26.41 4.28 0.68
N ILE A 512 26.55 3.57 1.79
CA ILE A 512 27.53 2.50 1.98
C ILE A 512 26.76 1.19 2.10
N LEU A 513 26.92 0.32 1.12
CA LEU A 513 26.27 -0.98 1.03
C LEU A 513 27.20 -2.02 1.65
N VAL A 514 26.73 -2.66 2.72
CA VAL A 514 27.48 -3.68 3.44
C VAL A 514 26.86 -5.04 3.15
N LEU A 515 27.62 -5.89 2.45
CA LEU A 515 27.27 -7.29 2.31
C LEU A 515 27.89 -8.07 3.48
N GLU A 516 27.06 -8.80 4.21
CA GLU A 516 27.53 -9.65 5.30
C GLU A 516 28.47 -10.74 4.76
N ALA A 517 29.71 -10.77 5.24
CA ALA A 517 30.64 -11.85 4.94
C ALA A 517 30.16 -13.12 5.66
N GLY A 518 29.85 -14.19 4.92
CA GLY A 518 29.38 -15.44 5.50
C GLY A 518 30.39 -15.99 6.51
N THR A 519 29.97 -16.19 7.76
CA THR A 519 30.70 -17.05 8.69
C THR A 519 30.74 -18.44 8.07
N MET A 520 31.94 -18.97 7.85
CA MET A 520 32.26 -20.24 7.15
C MET A 520 31.59 -21.52 7.71
N LYS A 521 30.59 -21.42 8.59
CA LYS A 521 29.82 -22.52 9.18
C LYS A 521 28.41 -22.71 8.62
N GLU A 522 27.90 -21.77 7.83
CA GLU A 522 26.68 -21.98 7.03
C GLU A 522 27.01 -21.65 5.57
N ASN A 523 26.90 -22.65 4.68
CA ASN A 523 26.78 -22.39 3.25
C ASN A 523 25.54 -21.52 3.04
N LYS A 524 25.69 -20.18 3.06
CA LYS A 524 24.66 -19.28 2.56
C LYS A 524 24.65 -19.45 1.05
N ASP A 525 23.94 -20.48 0.60
CA ASP A 525 23.56 -20.63 -0.80
C ASP A 525 23.13 -19.27 -1.35
N ASP A 526 23.62 -18.92 -2.54
CA ASP A 526 23.06 -17.82 -3.31
C ASP A 526 21.53 -18.01 -3.43
N LEU A 527 20.75 -16.92 -3.41
CA LEU A 527 19.30 -16.98 -3.52
C LEU A 527 18.86 -17.70 -4.79
N GLU A 528 19.65 -17.66 -5.86
CA GLU A 528 19.39 -18.46 -7.06
C GLU A 528 19.42 -19.97 -6.78
N THR A 529 20.42 -20.43 -6.04
CA THR A 529 20.54 -21.83 -5.62
C THR A 529 19.37 -22.22 -4.71
N VAL A 530 18.97 -21.33 -3.80
CA VAL A 530 17.81 -21.54 -2.92
C VAL A 530 16.52 -21.62 -3.72
N ARG A 531 16.29 -20.72 -4.69
CA ARG A 531 15.13 -20.74 -5.59
C ARG A 531 15.05 -22.05 -6.37
N GLN A 532 16.17 -22.54 -6.90
CA GLN A 532 16.25 -23.81 -7.63
C GLN A 532 15.94 -25.01 -6.72
N ARG A 533 16.57 -25.06 -5.53
CA ARG A 533 16.32 -26.11 -4.53
C ARG A 533 14.86 -26.19 -4.13
N LEU A 534 14.25 -25.04 -3.84
CA LEU A 534 12.85 -24.93 -3.41
C LEU A 534 11.86 -25.00 -4.58
N LYS A 535 12.34 -25.09 -5.82
CA LYS A 535 11.52 -25.04 -7.05
C LYS A 535 10.57 -23.85 -7.04
N HIS A 536 11.08 -22.67 -6.73
CA HIS A 536 10.28 -21.45 -6.70
C HIS A 536 9.78 -21.09 -8.11
N ARG A 537 8.46 -20.97 -8.28
CA ARG A 537 7.80 -20.82 -9.60
C ARG A 537 7.14 -19.47 -9.83
N VAL A 538 7.09 -18.62 -8.80
CA VAL A 538 6.44 -17.30 -8.91
C VAL A 538 7.49 -16.28 -9.28
N ILE A 539 7.19 -15.48 -10.29
CA ILE A 539 8.02 -14.36 -10.74
C ILE A 539 7.12 -13.25 -11.26
N SER A 540 7.62 -12.02 -11.24
CA SER A 540 7.11 -11.02 -12.17
C SER A 540 7.91 -11.05 -13.48
N ALA A 541 7.21 -11.12 -14.61
CA ALA A 541 7.85 -10.94 -15.91
C ALA A 541 7.89 -9.47 -16.33
N MET A 542 7.56 -8.53 -15.44
CA MET A 542 7.67 -7.11 -15.75
C MET A 542 9.14 -6.75 -16.06
N PRO A 543 9.41 -6.13 -17.21
CA PRO A 543 10.71 -5.53 -17.51
C PRO A 543 11.18 -4.56 -16.44
N VAL A 544 12.30 -4.87 -15.77
CA VAL A 544 12.97 -3.97 -14.82
C VAL A 544 14.43 -3.77 -15.20
N VAL A 545 15.00 -2.63 -14.80
CA VAL A 545 16.42 -2.31 -15.06
C VAL A 545 17.25 -2.69 -13.85
N LEU A 546 18.32 -3.48 -14.05
CA LEU A 546 19.27 -3.84 -13.01
C LEU A 546 20.17 -2.66 -12.67
N CYS A 547 20.59 -2.54 -11.41
CA CYS A 547 21.40 -1.39 -10.98
C CYS A 547 22.83 -1.42 -11.52
N THR A 548 23.35 -0.24 -11.80
CA THR A 548 24.79 0.02 -11.82
C THR A 548 25.04 1.22 -10.92
N PHE A 549 25.75 1.03 -9.83
CA PHE A 549 25.93 2.07 -8.82
C PHE A 549 26.92 3.15 -9.26
N GLY A 550 26.58 4.41 -8.97
CA GLY A 550 27.42 5.57 -9.24
C GLY A 550 28.37 5.91 -8.07
N GLY A 551 29.15 6.98 -8.20
CA GLY A 551 30.19 7.33 -7.23
C GLY A 551 29.74 7.62 -5.79
N ASN A 552 28.47 7.97 -5.59
CA ASN A 552 27.85 8.23 -4.28
C ASN A 552 27.47 6.95 -3.51
N VAL A 553 27.66 5.77 -4.11
CA VAL A 553 27.41 4.48 -3.49
C VAL A 553 28.74 3.72 -3.42
N LYS A 554 29.00 3.09 -2.26
CA LYS A 554 30.19 2.27 -2.05
C LYS A 554 29.79 0.92 -1.49
N GLU A 555 30.19 -0.15 -2.18
CA GLU A 555 30.06 -1.52 -1.66
C GLU A 555 31.29 -1.83 -0.80
N VAL A 556 31.07 -2.31 0.42
CA VAL A 556 32.12 -2.74 1.35
C VAL A 556 31.71 -4.04 2.04
N THR A 557 32.68 -4.67 2.69
CA THR A 557 32.49 -5.81 3.57
C THR A 557 33.02 -5.44 4.95
N VAL A 558 32.36 -5.92 5.99
CA VAL A 558 32.72 -5.71 7.40
C VAL A 558 33.02 -7.05 8.05
N SER A 559 33.68 -7.00 9.20
CA SER A 559 33.97 -8.18 10.01
C SER A 559 32.65 -8.85 10.45
N PRO A 560 32.59 -10.20 10.44
CA PRO A 560 31.40 -10.92 10.86
C PRO A 560 31.14 -10.72 12.37
N GLU A 561 29.90 -10.96 12.80
CA GLU A 561 29.47 -10.99 14.21
C GLU A 561 29.59 -9.66 14.99
N LEU A 562 29.96 -8.55 14.33
CA LEU A 562 29.98 -7.24 14.97
C LEU A 562 28.59 -6.74 15.38
N GLY A 563 28.55 -6.00 16.49
CA GLY A 563 27.37 -5.21 16.85
C GLY A 563 27.11 -4.11 15.81
N ILE A 564 25.85 -3.69 15.66
CA ILE A 564 25.47 -2.74 14.58
C ILE A 564 26.28 -1.43 14.61
N SER A 565 26.54 -0.87 15.79
CA SER A 565 27.36 0.35 15.93
C SER A 565 28.81 0.14 15.47
N GLU A 566 29.40 -1.02 15.80
CA GLU A 566 30.78 -1.36 15.43
C GLU A 566 30.89 -1.61 13.93
N ALA A 567 29.94 -2.35 13.38
CA ALA A 567 29.87 -2.64 11.95
C ALA A 567 29.71 -1.35 11.12
N VAL A 568 28.93 -0.37 11.61
CA VAL A 568 28.81 0.95 10.97
C VAL A 568 30.13 1.71 11.02
N GLN A 569 30.83 1.72 12.15
CA GLN A 569 32.13 2.40 12.27
C GLN A 569 33.18 1.77 11.35
N GLU A 570 33.23 0.45 11.27
CA GLU A 570 34.14 -0.26 10.37
C GLU A 570 33.82 0.09 8.91
N ALA A 571 32.56 0.01 8.50
CA ALA A 571 32.12 0.36 7.14
C ALA A 571 32.49 1.80 6.76
N LEU A 572 32.31 2.76 7.69
CA LEU A 572 32.71 4.14 7.50
C LEU A 572 34.24 4.26 7.34
N GLY A 573 35.02 3.55 8.18
CA GLY A 573 36.48 3.55 8.13
C GLY A 573 37.05 2.97 6.84
N THR A 574 36.35 2.02 6.20
CA THR A 574 36.76 1.46 4.89
C THR A 574 36.63 2.46 3.74
N VAL A 575 35.71 3.43 3.84
CA VAL A 575 35.43 4.40 2.77
C VAL A 575 36.12 5.73 3.06
N PRO A 576 37.12 6.15 2.26
CA PRO A 576 37.78 7.44 2.45
C PRO A 576 36.79 8.61 2.38
N ASN A 577 36.94 9.58 3.28
CA ASN A 577 36.12 10.81 3.35
C ASN A 577 34.62 10.61 3.59
N SER A 578 34.21 9.42 4.08
CA SER A 578 32.82 9.10 4.46
C SER A 578 32.37 9.88 5.71
N ALA A 579 33.28 10.11 6.65
CA ALA A 579 33.01 10.79 7.91
C ALA A 579 32.55 12.24 7.66
N LYS A 580 31.42 12.60 8.27
CA LYS A 580 30.88 13.97 8.30
C LYS A 580 30.80 14.46 9.74
N PRO A 581 30.80 15.79 9.97
CA PRO A 581 30.54 16.33 11.29
C PRO A 581 29.20 15.79 11.84
N PRO A 582 29.18 15.25 13.06
CA PRO A 582 27.95 14.76 13.66
C PRO A 582 26.89 15.85 13.77
N VAL A 583 25.64 15.46 13.54
CA VAL A 583 24.48 16.36 13.59
C VAL A 583 23.90 16.34 14.99
N LEU A 584 23.81 17.51 15.62
CA LEU A 584 23.13 17.66 16.90
C LEU A 584 21.61 17.60 16.71
N LEU A 585 20.94 16.76 17.49
CA LEU A 585 19.48 16.68 17.49
C LEU A 585 18.87 17.77 18.40
N PRO A 586 17.65 18.25 18.12
CA PRO A 586 16.95 19.23 18.97
C PRO A 586 16.73 18.73 20.41
N GLU A 587 16.59 19.65 21.37
CA GLU A 587 16.68 19.39 22.82
C GLU A 587 15.62 18.43 23.43
N ASP A 588 14.61 17.97 22.67
CA ASP A 588 13.50 17.14 23.16
C ASP A 588 13.36 15.77 22.46
N TYR A 589 14.46 15.21 21.95
CA TYR A 589 14.44 14.00 21.14
C TYR A 589 14.92 12.72 21.86
N ILE A 590 14.75 11.54 21.23
CA ILE A 590 15.25 10.23 21.68
C ILE A 590 16.72 10.35 22.14
N GLY A 591 16.95 10.26 23.45
CA GLY A 591 18.28 10.31 24.07
C GLY A 591 18.69 11.66 24.70
N GLY A 592 17.88 12.71 24.63
CA GLY A 592 18.07 13.97 25.36
C GLY A 592 18.94 15.04 24.66
N SER A 593 19.20 16.15 25.36
CA SER A 593 19.64 17.45 24.80
C SER A 593 21.05 17.53 24.20
N GLN A 594 21.75 16.41 23.99
CA GLN A 594 23.14 16.40 23.51
C GLN A 594 23.45 15.25 22.52
N VAL A 595 22.41 14.60 21.96
CA VAL A 595 22.63 13.50 21.02
C VAL A 595 23.21 14.03 19.71
N LYS A 596 24.41 13.54 19.38
CA LYS A 596 25.10 13.80 18.12
C LYS A 596 25.04 12.57 17.24
N VAL A 597 24.43 12.66 16.06
CA VAL A 597 24.30 11.56 15.12
C VAL A 597 25.39 11.65 14.06
N ALA A 598 26.16 10.59 13.89
CA ALA A 598 27.27 10.53 12.92
C ALA A 598 26.90 9.82 11.62
N ALA A 599 25.93 8.91 11.68
CA ALA A 599 25.46 8.12 10.55
C ALA A 599 24.03 7.62 10.77
N LEU A 600 23.39 7.21 9.68
CA LEU A 600 22.15 6.43 9.70
C LEU A 600 22.46 5.01 9.23
N ALA A 601 21.67 4.03 9.68
CA ALA A 601 21.78 2.66 9.24
C ALA A 601 20.42 2.01 8.98
N ILE A 602 20.34 1.21 7.92
CA ILE A 602 19.23 0.28 7.66
C ILE A 602 19.78 -1.13 7.76
N ASP A 603 19.33 -1.88 8.76
CA ASP A 603 19.69 -3.29 8.93
C ASP A 603 18.61 -4.19 8.31
N ALA A 604 18.84 -4.55 7.03
CA ALA A 604 17.95 -5.40 6.24
C ALA A 604 18.45 -6.86 6.16
N ARG A 605 19.33 -7.28 7.07
CA ARG A 605 19.82 -8.66 7.11
C ARG A 605 18.69 -9.66 7.37
N THR A 606 18.88 -10.87 6.87
CA THR A 606 17.96 -11.99 7.03
C THR A 606 18.44 -12.90 8.13
N GLN A 607 17.60 -13.09 9.14
CA GLN A 607 17.92 -13.84 10.36
C GLN A 607 17.32 -15.26 10.36
N HIS A 608 16.51 -15.62 9.36
CA HIS A 608 15.85 -16.92 9.27
C HIS A 608 16.45 -17.81 8.20
N VAL A 609 16.37 -19.12 8.42
CA VAL A 609 16.83 -20.13 7.45
C VAL A 609 15.90 -20.15 6.23
N LEU A 610 16.46 -20.32 5.03
CA LEU A 610 15.71 -20.36 3.77
C LEU A 610 15.34 -21.79 3.36
N ASP A 611 14.61 -22.50 4.23
CA ASP A 611 14.23 -23.90 4.06
C ASP A 611 12.86 -24.11 3.39
N SER A 612 12.12 -23.03 3.13
CA SER A 612 10.76 -23.07 2.59
C SER A 612 10.49 -21.91 1.63
N VAL A 613 9.49 -22.06 0.75
CA VAL A 613 9.08 -20.98 -0.16
C VAL A 613 8.65 -19.74 0.62
N ALA A 614 7.93 -19.90 1.73
CA ALA A 614 7.49 -18.79 2.58
C ALA A 614 8.63 -18.06 3.30
N ALA A 615 9.74 -18.76 3.59
CA ALA A 615 10.96 -18.14 4.13
C ALA A 615 11.71 -17.39 3.02
N LEU A 616 11.80 -17.97 1.82
CA LEU A 616 12.42 -17.37 0.64
C LEU A 616 11.72 -16.07 0.21
N THR A 617 10.39 -16.00 0.24
CA THR A 617 9.62 -14.78 -0.13
C THR A 617 9.87 -13.59 0.80
N ARG A 618 10.48 -13.85 1.96
CA ARG A 618 10.90 -12.84 2.96
C ARG A 618 12.41 -12.76 3.11
N ALA A 619 13.17 -13.39 2.22
CA ALA A 619 14.63 -13.42 2.25
C ALA A 619 15.25 -12.05 1.97
N ILE A 620 14.56 -11.21 1.21
CA ILE A 620 14.95 -9.81 1.00
C ILE A 620 13.72 -8.93 1.18
N GLU A 621 13.93 -7.79 1.85
CA GLU A 621 12.88 -6.82 2.09
C GLU A 621 13.46 -5.41 2.02
N VAL A 622 12.64 -4.45 1.61
CA VAL A 622 13.02 -3.04 1.52
C VAL A 622 11.99 -2.15 2.21
N PRO A 623 12.39 -1.01 2.79
CA PRO A 623 11.44 -0.01 3.27
C PRO A 623 10.39 0.34 2.20
N GLY A 624 9.12 0.16 2.54
CA GLY A 624 7.97 0.38 1.67
C GLY A 624 7.14 1.59 2.08
N GLN A 625 7.68 2.48 2.92
CA GLN A 625 6.99 3.69 3.38
C GLN A 625 7.95 4.85 3.56
N SER A 626 7.42 6.08 3.59
CA SER A 626 8.16 7.27 4.04
C SER A 626 8.58 7.12 5.50
N LEU A 627 9.88 7.25 5.77
CA LEU A 627 10.44 7.17 7.12
C LEU A 627 10.44 8.53 7.80
N ALA A 628 10.32 8.52 9.12
CA ALA A 628 10.51 9.68 9.97
C ALA A 628 11.55 9.36 11.05
N LEU A 629 11.96 10.39 11.78
CA LEU A 629 13.01 10.29 12.75
C LEU A 629 12.68 9.25 13.86
N GLU A 630 11.44 9.19 14.35
CA GLU A 630 11.00 8.22 15.37
C GLU A 630 10.98 6.76 14.91
N ASP A 631 11.11 6.49 13.61
CA ASP A 631 11.21 5.12 13.09
C ASP A 631 12.56 4.48 13.44
N PHE A 632 13.58 5.30 13.66
CA PHE A 632 14.93 4.85 14.01
C PHE A 632 15.08 4.66 15.52
N GLU A 633 15.94 3.74 15.91
CA GLU A 633 16.44 3.60 17.27
C GLU A 633 17.85 4.20 17.37
N LEU A 634 18.18 4.73 18.55
CA LEU A 634 19.52 5.25 18.80
C LEU A 634 20.42 4.11 19.27
N ALA A 635 21.41 3.74 18.46
CA ALA A 635 22.43 2.79 18.85
C ALA A 635 23.58 3.54 19.57
N ALA A 636 23.93 3.05 20.76
CA ALA A 636 24.92 3.68 21.62
C ALA A 636 26.29 3.79 20.91
N PRO A 637 27.03 4.90 21.14
CA PRO A 637 28.36 5.06 20.59
C PRO A 637 29.32 4.06 21.24
N THR A 638 30.11 3.36 20.44
CA THR A 638 31.27 2.61 20.95
C THR A 638 32.46 3.54 21.21
N ASN A 639 32.56 4.68 20.50
CA ASN A 639 33.60 5.71 20.65
C ASN A 639 33.00 7.13 20.50
N SER A 640 33.75 8.18 20.86
CA SER A 640 33.33 9.61 20.90
C SER A 640 32.91 10.25 19.55
N ASN A 641 32.74 9.48 18.47
CA ASN A 641 32.42 9.97 17.13
C ASN A 641 30.92 10.25 16.89
N GLY A 642 30.05 9.99 17.87
CA GLY A 642 28.60 10.20 17.77
C GLY A 642 27.82 8.89 17.65
N SER A 643 26.52 8.97 17.91
CA SER A 643 25.55 7.85 17.85
C SER A 643 25.13 7.53 16.41
N VAL A 644 24.50 6.37 16.23
CA VAL A 644 23.93 5.94 14.94
C VAL A 644 22.42 5.79 15.07
N LEU A 645 21.67 6.32 14.09
CA LEU A 645 20.23 6.06 13.97
C LEU A 645 20.01 4.78 13.16
N VAL A 646 19.48 3.74 13.78
CA VAL A 646 19.34 2.41 13.18
C VAL A 646 17.87 2.08 12.94
N LEU A 647 17.53 1.63 11.73
CA LEU A 647 16.28 0.98 11.42
C LEU A 647 16.53 -0.49 11.12
N SER A 648 16.20 -1.39 12.06
CA SER A 648 16.25 -2.83 11.85
C SER A 648 14.90 -3.40 11.37
N ARG A 649 14.89 -4.61 10.82
CA ARG A 649 13.64 -5.34 10.51
C ARG A 649 12.80 -5.64 11.76
N GLU A 650 13.45 -5.87 12.90
CA GLU A 650 12.77 -6.09 14.18
C GLU A 650 12.07 -4.81 14.66
N ASP A 651 12.77 -3.67 14.59
CA ASP A 651 12.19 -2.36 14.88
C ASP A 651 11.06 -2.03 13.92
N ALA A 652 11.23 -2.34 12.63
CA ALA A 652 10.18 -2.16 11.64
C ALA A 652 8.92 -2.97 11.97
N LYS A 653 9.08 -4.22 12.43
CA LYS A 653 7.96 -5.04 12.89
C LYS A 653 7.31 -4.43 14.15
N ARG A 654 8.11 -4.06 15.14
CA ARG A 654 7.64 -3.49 16.43
C ARG A 654 6.91 -2.16 16.24
N LYS A 655 7.43 -1.29 15.37
CA LYS A 655 6.89 0.04 15.06
C LYS A 655 5.86 0.05 13.92
N ALA A 656 5.49 -1.12 13.40
CA ALA A 656 4.55 -1.25 12.28
C ALA A 656 4.95 -0.48 11.01
N ILE A 657 6.26 -0.41 10.75
CA ILE A 657 6.83 0.13 9.51
C ILE A 657 6.59 -0.89 8.39
N HIS A 658 6.11 -0.41 7.24
CA HIS A 658 5.81 -1.23 6.09
C HIS A 658 7.07 -1.49 5.28
N TRP A 659 7.32 -2.77 4.98
CA TRP A 659 8.40 -3.22 4.12
C TRP A 659 7.81 -4.03 2.98
N VAL A 660 8.38 -3.88 1.79
CA VAL A 660 8.07 -4.70 0.62
C VAL A 660 9.04 -5.89 0.63
N HIS A 661 8.50 -7.10 0.64
CA HIS A 661 9.30 -8.34 0.67
C HIS A 661 9.37 -9.00 -0.72
N GLY A 662 10.38 -9.81 -1.00
CA GLY A 662 10.51 -10.50 -2.28
C GLY A 662 11.42 -11.72 -2.22
N ALA A 663 11.34 -12.54 -3.27
CA ALA A 663 12.15 -13.74 -3.44
C ALA A 663 13.38 -13.52 -4.37
N SER A 664 13.44 -12.38 -5.05
CA SER A 664 14.53 -12.01 -5.96
C SER A 664 14.66 -10.50 -6.15
N GLU A 665 15.83 -10.05 -6.62
CA GLU A 665 16.06 -8.65 -7.01
C GLU A 665 14.93 -8.14 -7.93
N THR A 666 14.58 -8.91 -8.96
CA THR A 666 13.61 -8.51 -9.97
C THR A 666 12.20 -8.35 -9.41
N ASP A 667 11.78 -9.21 -8.47
CA ASP A 667 10.47 -9.11 -7.82
C ASP A 667 10.31 -7.83 -7.00
N LEU A 668 11.37 -7.38 -6.34
CA LEU A 668 11.35 -6.13 -5.58
C LEU A 668 11.44 -4.91 -6.49
N LEU A 669 12.22 -4.99 -7.57
CA LEU A 669 12.36 -3.89 -8.52
C LEU A 669 11.08 -3.57 -9.28
N VAL A 670 10.06 -4.44 -9.30
CA VAL A 670 8.71 -4.08 -9.79
C VAL A 670 8.16 -2.83 -9.06
N THR A 671 8.51 -2.69 -7.78
CA THR A 671 8.14 -1.57 -6.92
C THR A 671 8.80 -0.26 -7.38
N PHE A 672 10.11 -0.32 -7.65
CA PHE A 672 10.95 0.80 -8.07
C PHE A 672 11.73 0.46 -9.36
N PRO A 673 11.05 0.40 -10.51
CA PRO A 673 11.56 -0.24 -11.73
C PRO A 673 12.62 0.56 -12.49
N LEU A 674 12.71 1.88 -12.28
CA LEU A 674 13.64 2.74 -13.02
C LEU A 674 14.89 3.13 -12.21
N PRO A 675 16.04 3.33 -12.89
CA PRO A 675 17.29 3.73 -12.24
C PRO A 675 17.21 5.04 -11.45
N TYR A 676 17.67 5.05 -10.20
CA TYR A 676 17.76 6.22 -9.34
C TYR A 676 18.98 7.07 -9.67
N ALA A 677 18.77 8.11 -10.49
CA ALA A 677 19.79 9.03 -10.96
C ALA A 677 20.74 9.61 -9.89
N ARG A 678 20.32 9.64 -8.62
CA ARG A 678 21.16 10.10 -7.50
C ARG A 678 22.28 9.10 -7.13
N TYR A 679 22.03 7.81 -7.32
CA TYR A 679 22.85 6.71 -6.82
C TYR A 679 23.29 5.71 -7.89
N GLU A 680 22.80 5.83 -9.11
CA GLU A 680 23.14 4.96 -10.24
C GLU A 680 23.94 5.70 -11.32
N GLU A 681 24.84 4.98 -11.98
CA GLU A 681 25.69 5.50 -13.05
C GLU A 681 24.86 5.76 -14.31
N LEU A 682 24.77 7.03 -14.69
CA LEU A 682 23.88 7.48 -15.76
C LEU A 682 24.40 7.09 -17.14
N ASP A 683 25.72 6.99 -17.31
CA ASP A 683 26.31 6.71 -18.61
C ASP A 683 26.62 5.21 -18.80
N ALA A 684 26.27 4.39 -17.80
CA ALA A 684 26.35 2.94 -17.90
C ALA A 684 25.33 2.37 -18.92
N PRO A 685 25.66 1.25 -19.59
CA PRO A 685 24.73 0.53 -20.44
C PRO A 685 23.49 0.05 -19.66
N THR A 686 22.31 0.19 -20.27
CA THR A 686 21.06 -0.30 -19.67
C THR A 686 21.04 -1.84 -19.64
N LYS A 687 20.95 -2.42 -18.43
CA LYS A 687 20.84 -3.88 -18.22
C LYS A 687 19.41 -4.23 -17.82
N TRP A 688 18.74 -5.04 -18.64
CA TRP A 688 17.36 -5.47 -18.41
C TRP A 688 17.30 -6.86 -17.78
N SER A 689 16.30 -7.10 -16.92
CA SER A 689 16.09 -8.37 -16.21
C SER A 689 15.80 -9.60 -17.08
N PHE A 690 15.46 -9.41 -18.35
CA PHE A 690 14.99 -10.46 -19.27
C PHE A 690 15.92 -10.70 -20.47
N ARG A 691 17.18 -10.23 -20.43
CA ARG A 691 18.17 -10.57 -21.46
C ARG A 691 18.85 -11.91 -21.12
N LYS A 692 18.99 -12.73 -22.18
CA LYS A 692 19.45 -14.12 -22.18
C LYS A 692 20.77 -14.35 -21.46
#